data_AF-A0A8J6A0H7-F1
#
_entry.id   AF-A0A8J6A0H7-F1
#
_cell.length_a   1.000
_cell.length_b   1.000
_cell.length_c   1.000
_cell.angle_alpha   90.00
_cell.angle_beta   90.00
_cell.angle_gamma   90.00
#
_symmetry.space_group_name_H-M   'P 1'
#
loop_
_entity.id
_entity.type
_entity.pdbx_description
1 polymer ?
#
loop_
_entity_poly.entity_id
_entity_poly.type
_entity_poly.pdbx_seq_one_letter_code
_entity_poly.pdbx_strand_id
1 'polypeptide(L)'
;MVLDALSEMGCVLSYAGFDLSDPEKEKVGVLAIQLKERSIVHSEIIITLLSNAVAQFKKYKCPRMKSHLMVQMGEEYYYAKDYTKALKLLDYVMCDYRSEGWWTLLTSILTTALRCSYLMAQLKDYIAYSLELLGRASTLKDDQKSRIEKNLINVLMNESPEPEPDCDVAAVKSAQKLWADRVSLAGSNVFSIGVQDFVPFDTAGLECPLVCDLLLSVLFLVQCKAKFHAPSFHVDVPVQFDVYLKADCPHPIRFSKLCVSFNNQVTHLFTYFDHITSVDLVLGNETGRCVVLNWQGGGGDAASSQEALQASRSFKRRPRLPDNEVHWDSVVIQASTMIISRVPNISVLLRHEPPALTNEMYCLVVTVQSHEKATIRDVKLTAGLKPGQDANLTQKTHVTLHGAELCDESYPALLTDIPVGDLRPGEQLEKMLYVRCGTVGSRMFLVYVSYLINTTVEEKEIVCKCHKDETVTIETVFPFDVAVKFVSTKFEHLERAYVDIPFLLMTDLLSASPWALTVVSSELQLAPSMTAVDQLESQLDRVVLQTGESASECFCLRCPSAGTVEGGVATGHYTVSWKRASAADDIPAISTVITLPHVLVENIPLHVNADLPSFGRVRESLPVRYHLQNKTNLVQDVEISVEPSEAFMFSGLKQIRLRILPGTEQEMLYNFYPLMAGYQQLPSLHVNLLRFPNFTHQLLRRFIPTSIFVKPQGRLADDASIAAA
;
A
#
# COMPACT_ATOMS: atom_id res chain seq x y z
N MET A 1 43.26 58.65 -37.74
CA MET A 1 43.66 58.01 -39.01
C MET A 1 43.50 58.88 -40.25
N VAL A 2 42.32 59.35 -40.67
CA VAL A 2 42.23 60.36 -41.78
C VAL A 2 42.95 61.66 -41.38
N LEU A 3 42.82 62.08 -40.12
CA LEU A 3 43.56 63.21 -39.54
C LEU A 3 45.07 62.96 -39.37
N ASP A 4 45.51 61.71 -39.21
CA ASP A 4 46.94 61.39 -39.04
C ASP A 4 47.66 61.28 -40.40
N ALA A 5 46.98 60.77 -41.43
CA ALA A 5 47.49 60.81 -42.80
C ALA A 5 47.57 62.24 -43.35
N LEU A 6 46.61 63.11 -42.96
CA LEU A 6 46.66 64.55 -43.24
C LEU A 6 47.75 65.26 -42.41
N SER A 7 48.09 64.77 -41.22
CA SER A 7 49.19 65.30 -40.39
C SER A 7 50.57 64.97 -40.97
N GLU A 8 50.79 63.73 -41.45
CA GLU A 8 52.05 63.36 -42.10
C GLU A 8 52.27 64.05 -43.46
N MET A 9 51.21 64.28 -44.26
CA MET A 9 51.32 65.11 -45.47
C MET A 9 51.38 66.62 -45.16
N GLY A 10 50.75 67.06 -44.07
CA GLY A 10 50.73 68.46 -43.63
C GLY A 10 52.09 68.99 -43.16
N CYS A 11 52.98 68.11 -42.68
CA CYS A 11 54.33 68.50 -42.26
C CYS A 11 55.35 68.70 -43.40
N VAL A 12 55.03 68.32 -44.65
CA VAL A 12 55.90 68.58 -45.81
C VAL A 12 55.38 69.73 -46.70
N LEU A 13 54.15 70.20 -46.47
CA LEU A 13 53.50 71.22 -47.32
C LEU A 13 53.49 72.64 -46.74
N SER A 14 54.24 72.91 -45.66
CA SER A 14 54.33 74.26 -45.07
C SER A 14 55.35 75.19 -45.75
N TYR A 15 56.05 74.75 -46.81
CA TYR A 15 57.07 75.57 -47.50
C TYR A 15 57.08 75.40 -49.03
N ALA A 16 55.95 75.59 -49.71
CA ALA A 16 55.86 76.12 -51.08
C ALA A 16 54.38 76.16 -51.52
N GLY A 17 53.91 77.31 -52.01
CA GLY A 17 52.52 77.51 -52.41
C GLY A 17 51.99 76.45 -53.38
N PHE A 18 50.98 75.71 -52.95
CA PHE A 18 50.23 74.75 -53.76
C PHE A 18 48.81 75.29 -53.96
N ASP A 19 48.45 75.51 -55.23
CA ASP A 19 47.15 76.00 -55.66
C ASP A 19 46.13 74.83 -55.63
N LEU A 20 45.09 74.94 -54.81
CA LEU A 20 44.05 73.91 -54.57
C LEU A 20 43.01 73.79 -55.71
N SER A 21 43.32 74.32 -56.90
CA SER A 21 42.38 74.45 -58.02
C SER A 21 42.62 73.44 -59.16
N ASP A 22 43.50 72.45 -58.98
CA ASP A 22 43.91 71.50 -60.02
C ASP A 22 43.27 70.09 -59.81
N PRO A 23 42.17 69.76 -60.52
CA PRO A 23 41.41 68.53 -60.32
C PRO A 23 42.20 67.25 -60.66
N GLU A 24 43.29 67.34 -61.43
CA GLU A 24 44.14 66.17 -61.72
C GLU A 24 45.06 65.84 -60.53
N LYS A 25 45.56 66.84 -59.80
CA LYS A 25 46.37 66.61 -58.58
C LYS A 25 45.53 66.10 -57.43
N GLU A 26 44.28 66.55 -57.32
CA GLU A 26 43.33 66.02 -56.34
C GLU A 26 43.03 64.53 -56.62
N LYS A 27 42.78 64.14 -57.89
CA LYS A 27 42.63 62.73 -58.26
C LYS A 27 43.86 61.89 -57.91
N VAL A 28 45.08 62.39 -58.18
CA VAL A 28 46.32 61.69 -57.82
C VAL A 28 46.49 61.58 -56.30
N GLY A 29 46.11 62.61 -55.54
CA GLY A 29 46.08 62.59 -54.08
C GLY A 29 45.09 61.57 -53.53
N VAL A 30 43.87 61.53 -54.07
CA VAL A 30 42.85 60.52 -53.74
C VAL A 30 43.34 59.11 -54.10
N LEU A 31 43.96 58.93 -55.26
CA LEU A 31 44.54 57.65 -55.67
C LEU A 31 45.68 57.22 -54.73
N ALA A 32 46.53 58.16 -54.31
CA ALA A 32 47.62 57.90 -53.37
C ALA A 32 47.10 57.52 -51.97
N ILE A 33 46.04 58.17 -51.50
CA ILE A 33 45.35 57.79 -50.26
C ILE A 33 44.71 56.41 -50.41
N GLN A 34 44.01 56.12 -51.51
CA GLN A 34 43.43 54.80 -51.78
C GLN A 34 44.50 53.69 -51.87
N LEU A 35 45.69 54.00 -52.40
CA LEU A 35 46.84 53.09 -52.42
C LEU A 35 47.46 52.88 -51.04
N LYS A 36 47.55 53.94 -50.21
CA LYS A 36 48.00 53.84 -48.81
C LYS A 36 46.96 53.09 -47.96
N GLU A 37 45.67 53.29 -48.23
CA GLU A 37 44.55 52.61 -47.58
C GLU A 37 44.51 51.12 -47.91
N ARG A 38 44.86 50.73 -49.14
CA ARG A 38 45.08 49.32 -49.52
C ARG A 38 46.15 48.60 -48.70
N SER A 39 47.09 49.32 -48.08
CA SER A 39 48.13 48.73 -47.22
C SER A 39 47.69 48.53 -45.77
N ILE A 40 46.53 49.07 -45.39
CA ILE A 40 46.00 49.02 -44.03
C ILE A 40 45.09 47.79 -43.89
N VAL A 41 45.34 46.98 -42.86
CA VAL A 41 44.49 45.84 -42.52
C VAL A 41 43.28 46.34 -41.72
N HIS A 42 42.25 46.78 -42.43
CA HIS A 42 41.05 47.36 -41.81
C HIS A 42 40.33 46.40 -40.87
N SER A 43 40.32 45.09 -41.20
CA SER A 43 39.64 44.07 -40.40
C SER A 43 40.14 44.01 -38.95
N GLU A 44 41.44 44.16 -38.68
CA GLU A 44 41.98 44.11 -37.31
C GLU A 44 41.52 45.30 -36.45
N ILE A 45 41.44 46.49 -37.06
CA ILE A 45 40.96 47.71 -36.40
C ILE A 45 39.48 47.56 -36.07
N ILE A 46 38.67 47.07 -37.03
CA ILE A 46 37.24 46.85 -36.85
C ILE A 46 36.99 45.82 -35.75
N ILE A 47 37.69 44.68 -35.76
CA ILE A 47 37.59 43.64 -34.73
C ILE A 47 37.91 44.20 -33.33
N THR A 48 38.95 45.05 -33.21
CA THR A 48 39.33 45.66 -31.93
C THR A 48 38.24 46.60 -31.40
N LEU A 49 37.66 47.41 -32.27
CA LEU A 49 36.56 48.31 -31.92
C LEU A 49 35.29 47.54 -31.54
N LEU A 50 34.95 46.49 -32.29
CA LEU A 50 33.81 45.61 -32.00
C LEU A 50 33.99 44.88 -30.67
N SER A 51 35.19 44.38 -30.37
CA SER A 51 35.52 43.74 -29.09
C SER A 51 35.32 44.69 -27.90
N ASN A 52 35.77 45.94 -28.03
CA ASN A 52 35.54 46.97 -27.02
C ASN A 52 34.04 47.28 -26.85
N ALA A 53 33.29 47.37 -27.94
CA ALA A 53 31.84 47.58 -27.90
C ALA A 53 31.12 46.41 -27.21
N VAL A 54 31.45 45.16 -27.53
CA VAL A 54 30.91 43.95 -26.88
C VAL A 54 31.17 43.98 -25.37
N ALA A 55 32.36 44.39 -24.93
CA ALA A 55 32.69 44.52 -23.50
C ALA A 55 31.81 45.56 -22.78
N GLN A 56 31.53 46.70 -23.43
CA GLN A 56 30.62 47.71 -22.89
C GLN A 56 29.18 47.16 -22.79
N PHE A 57 28.63 46.61 -23.88
CA PHE A 57 27.25 46.08 -23.87
C PHE A 57 27.07 44.87 -22.94
N LYS A 58 28.13 44.10 -22.69
CA LYS A 58 28.15 43.06 -21.65
C LYS A 58 28.02 43.68 -20.25
N LYS A 59 28.72 44.79 -19.96
CA LYS A 59 28.63 45.51 -18.68
C LYS A 59 27.24 46.10 -18.43
N TYR A 60 26.58 46.62 -19.47
CA TYR A 60 25.24 47.19 -19.40
C TYR A 60 24.08 46.16 -19.50
N LYS A 61 24.39 44.86 -19.58
CA LYS A 61 23.41 43.76 -19.67
C LYS A 61 22.46 43.86 -20.87
N CYS A 62 22.99 44.19 -22.05
CA CYS A 62 22.22 44.25 -23.30
C CYS A 62 22.53 43.02 -24.19
N PRO A 63 21.85 41.87 -23.99
CA PRO A 63 22.23 40.60 -24.64
C PRO A 63 22.08 40.64 -26.17
N ARG A 64 20.99 41.20 -26.71
CA ARG A 64 20.75 41.25 -28.16
C ARG A 64 21.78 42.08 -28.92
N MET A 65 22.13 43.26 -28.39
CA MET A 65 23.15 44.12 -28.98
C MET A 65 24.53 43.48 -28.90
N LYS A 66 24.83 42.82 -27.77
CA LYS A 66 26.05 42.01 -27.62
C LYS A 66 26.12 40.92 -28.70
N SER A 67 25.06 40.12 -28.88
CA SER A 67 25.04 39.04 -29.87
C SER A 67 25.14 39.57 -31.30
N HIS A 68 24.47 40.69 -31.64
CA HIS A 68 24.61 41.36 -32.94
C HIS A 68 26.06 41.81 -33.23
N LEU A 69 26.72 42.45 -32.26
CA LEU A 69 28.12 42.87 -32.40
C LEU A 69 29.07 41.68 -32.49
N MET A 70 28.78 40.58 -31.79
CA MET A 70 29.55 39.34 -31.91
C MET A 70 29.42 38.71 -33.30
N VAL A 71 28.25 38.82 -33.95
CA VAL A 71 28.05 38.36 -35.34
C VAL A 71 28.85 39.21 -36.31
N GLN A 72 28.76 40.54 -36.21
CA GLN A 72 29.58 41.45 -37.03
C GLN A 72 31.07 41.16 -36.86
N MET A 73 31.51 40.92 -35.61
CA MET A 73 32.89 40.56 -35.34
C MET A 73 33.27 39.21 -35.95
N GLY A 74 32.37 38.23 -35.93
CA GLY A 74 32.55 36.92 -36.58
C GLY A 74 32.64 37.02 -38.11
N GLU A 75 31.83 37.87 -38.74
CA GLU A 75 31.88 38.15 -40.18
C GLU A 75 33.20 38.84 -40.55
N GLU A 76 33.68 39.78 -39.74
CA GLU A 76 34.99 40.42 -39.94
C GLU A 76 36.15 39.42 -39.77
N TYR A 77 36.06 38.48 -38.83
CA TYR A 77 37.02 37.38 -38.73
C TYR A 77 37.00 36.45 -39.97
N TYR A 78 35.83 36.24 -40.57
CA TYR A 78 35.71 35.53 -41.84
C TYR A 78 36.43 36.26 -42.98
N TYR A 79 36.24 37.57 -43.12
CA TYR A 79 36.95 38.38 -44.13
C TYR A 79 38.47 38.46 -43.85
N ALA A 80 38.87 38.45 -42.57
CA ALA A 80 40.27 38.36 -42.15
C ALA A 80 40.90 36.96 -42.37
N LYS A 81 40.14 35.99 -42.88
CA LYS A 81 40.55 34.59 -43.12
C LYS A 81 40.90 33.80 -41.85
N ASP A 82 40.52 34.29 -40.66
CA ASP A 82 40.62 33.56 -39.39
C ASP A 82 39.30 32.84 -39.09
N TYR A 83 39.06 31.77 -39.85
CA TYR A 83 37.82 30.99 -39.79
C TYR A 83 37.62 30.30 -38.43
N THR A 84 38.69 30.01 -37.69
CA THR A 84 38.61 29.35 -36.38
C THR A 84 38.00 30.25 -35.31
N LYS A 85 38.40 31.52 -35.26
CA LYS A 85 37.82 32.50 -34.34
C LYS A 85 36.41 32.89 -34.77
N ALA A 86 36.17 32.98 -36.07
CA ALA A 86 34.84 33.21 -36.62
C ALA A 86 33.85 32.14 -36.15
N LEU A 87 34.14 30.85 -36.34
CA LEU A 87 33.24 29.77 -35.91
C LEU A 87 32.95 29.79 -34.41
N LYS A 88 33.97 29.95 -33.55
CA LYS A 88 33.77 29.98 -32.09
C LYS A 88 32.82 31.10 -31.64
N LEU A 89 32.88 32.26 -32.29
CA LEU A 89 31.99 33.38 -31.98
C LEU A 89 30.58 33.15 -32.54
N LEU A 90 30.48 32.64 -33.76
CA LEU A 90 29.22 32.32 -34.39
C LEU A 90 28.48 31.21 -33.62
N ASP A 91 29.14 30.12 -33.22
CA ASP A 91 28.53 29.02 -32.45
C ASP A 91 27.92 29.51 -31.13
N TYR A 92 28.61 30.43 -30.44
CA TYR A 92 28.09 31.02 -29.22
C TYR A 92 26.78 31.76 -29.47
N VAL A 93 26.70 32.55 -30.56
CA VAL A 93 25.49 33.31 -30.89
C VAL A 93 24.40 32.42 -31.49
N MET A 94 24.75 31.34 -32.21
CA MET A 94 23.77 30.39 -32.72
C MET A 94 22.91 29.81 -31.60
N CYS A 95 23.50 29.50 -30.44
CA CYS A 95 22.74 29.04 -29.27
C CYS A 95 21.67 30.04 -28.82
N ASP A 96 22.01 31.34 -28.76
CA ASP A 96 21.06 32.41 -28.40
C ASP A 96 19.95 32.56 -29.45
N TYR A 97 20.27 32.41 -30.74
CA TYR A 97 19.29 32.54 -31.83
C TYR A 97 18.39 31.31 -31.96
N ARG A 98 18.89 30.12 -31.63
CA ARG A 98 18.07 28.91 -31.49
C ARG A 98 17.05 29.10 -30.39
N SER A 99 17.45 29.46 -29.17
CA SER A 99 16.52 29.62 -28.05
C SER A 99 15.46 30.71 -28.27
N GLU A 100 15.81 31.82 -28.90
CA GLU A 100 14.88 32.92 -29.19
C GLU A 100 14.06 32.73 -30.50
N GLY A 101 14.35 31.70 -31.31
CA GLY A 101 13.61 31.40 -32.55
C GLY A 101 13.85 32.35 -33.72
N TRP A 102 15.02 33.01 -33.79
CA TRP A 102 15.35 33.98 -34.85
C TRP A 102 15.86 33.29 -36.13
N TRP A 103 14.97 32.54 -36.79
CA TRP A 103 15.32 31.66 -37.92
C TRP A 103 16.06 32.32 -39.08
N THR A 104 15.69 33.56 -39.46
CA THR A 104 16.36 34.28 -40.55
C THR A 104 17.80 34.62 -40.21
N LEU A 105 18.04 35.10 -38.98
CA LEU A 105 19.38 35.43 -38.50
C LEU A 105 20.22 34.17 -38.28
N LEU A 106 19.61 33.12 -37.74
CA LEU A 106 20.23 31.81 -37.57
C LEU A 106 20.65 31.21 -38.93
N THR A 107 19.77 31.26 -39.93
CA THR A 107 20.07 30.78 -41.29
C THR A 107 21.25 31.53 -41.91
N SER A 108 21.32 32.85 -41.72
CA SER A 108 22.43 33.68 -42.21
C SER A 108 23.76 33.27 -41.58
N ILE A 109 23.78 33.11 -40.26
CA ILE A 109 24.99 32.74 -39.51
C ILE A 109 25.41 31.30 -39.79
N LEU A 110 24.46 30.35 -39.86
CA LEU A 110 24.72 28.97 -40.25
C LEU A 110 25.29 28.89 -41.67
N THR A 111 24.83 29.75 -42.60
CA THR A 111 25.39 29.82 -43.96
C THR A 111 26.85 30.29 -43.93
N THR A 112 27.16 31.31 -43.12
CA THR A 112 28.55 31.76 -42.92
C THR A 112 29.41 30.69 -42.23
N ALA A 113 28.87 29.96 -41.26
CA ALA A 113 29.56 28.87 -40.59
C ALA A 113 29.77 27.64 -41.50
N LEU A 114 28.82 27.34 -42.38
CA LEU A 114 28.96 26.33 -43.43
C LEU A 114 30.11 26.68 -44.39
N ARG A 115 30.23 27.96 -44.77
CA ARG A 115 31.36 28.46 -45.58
C ARG A 115 32.69 28.32 -44.84
N CYS A 116 32.76 28.71 -43.56
CA CYS A 116 33.95 28.55 -42.73
C CYS A 116 34.38 27.07 -42.61
N SER A 117 33.43 26.18 -42.32
CA SER A 117 33.70 24.74 -42.18
C SER A 117 34.10 24.08 -43.49
N TYR A 118 33.54 24.52 -44.63
CA TYR A 118 34.01 24.13 -45.97
C TYR A 118 35.45 24.58 -46.22
N LEU A 119 35.78 25.85 -45.95
CA LEU A 119 37.12 26.40 -46.21
C LEU A 119 38.20 25.76 -45.33
N MET A 120 37.84 25.29 -44.14
CA MET A 120 38.73 24.56 -43.23
C MET A 120 38.70 23.03 -43.39
N ALA A 121 37.83 22.49 -44.26
CA ALA A 121 37.56 21.06 -44.39
C ALA A 121 37.25 20.34 -43.06
N GLN A 122 36.44 20.99 -42.20
CA GLN A 122 35.99 20.43 -40.92
C GLN A 122 34.74 19.57 -41.12
N LEU A 123 34.93 18.24 -41.16
CA LEU A 123 33.88 17.28 -41.48
C LEU A 123 32.68 17.32 -40.51
N LYS A 124 32.94 17.24 -39.20
CA LYS A 124 31.89 17.17 -38.17
C LYS A 124 31.00 18.40 -38.21
N ASP A 125 31.61 19.58 -38.25
CA ASP A 125 30.90 20.86 -38.22
C ASP A 125 30.17 21.11 -39.54
N TYR A 126 30.79 20.79 -40.69
CA TYR A 126 30.15 20.90 -42.01
C TYR A 126 28.90 20.00 -42.11
N ILE A 127 28.98 18.76 -41.63
CA ILE A 127 27.84 17.84 -41.59
C ILE A 127 26.76 18.37 -40.65
N ALA A 128 27.11 18.80 -39.43
CA ALA A 128 26.16 19.32 -38.46
C ALA A 128 25.38 20.55 -39.00
N TYR A 129 26.09 21.56 -39.53
CA TYR A 129 25.45 22.74 -40.09
C TYR A 129 24.64 22.43 -41.35
N SER A 130 25.08 21.47 -42.17
CA SER A 130 24.30 21.00 -43.32
C SER A 130 22.97 20.37 -42.88
N LEU A 131 23.00 19.49 -41.88
CA LEU A 131 21.80 18.83 -41.34
C LEU A 131 20.82 19.84 -40.73
N GLU A 132 21.32 20.90 -40.09
CA GLU A 132 20.52 21.99 -39.50
C GLU A 132 19.94 22.93 -40.57
N LEU A 133 20.73 23.31 -41.59
CA LEU A 133 20.28 24.15 -42.70
C LEU A 133 19.26 23.47 -43.63
N LEU A 134 19.26 22.13 -43.66
CA LEU A 134 18.24 21.33 -44.34
C LEU A 134 16.93 21.22 -43.53
N GLY A 135 16.95 21.60 -42.25
CA GLY A 135 15.76 21.60 -41.39
C GLY A 135 14.65 22.54 -41.88
N ARG A 136 13.46 22.38 -41.28
CA ARG A 136 12.29 23.22 -41.57
C ARG A 136 12.49 24.68 -41.17
N ALA A 137 13.32 24.94 -40.16
CA ALA A 137 13.57 26.27 -39.61
C ALA A 137 14.33 27.16 -40.57
N SER A 138 15.11 26.56 -41.47
CA SER A 138 15.93 27.27 -42.44
C SER A 138 15.06 28.03 -43.44
N THR A 139 15.33 29.33 -43.59
CA THR A 139 14.66 30.23 -44.55
C THR A 139 15.22 30.12 -45.98
N LEU A 140 16.11 29.16 -46.23
CA LEU A 140 16.65 28.88 -47.55
C LEU A 140 15.58 28.40 -48.53
N LYS A 141 15.72 28.79 -49.80
CA LYS A 141 14.91 28.28 -50.91
C LYS A 141 15.28 26.83 -51.23
N ASP A 142 14.35 26.10 -51.83
CA ASP A 142 14.52 24.67 -52.16
C ASP A 142 15.73 24.41 -53.07
N ASP A 143 16.07 25.30 -54.00
CA ASP A 143 17.27 25.19 -54.84
C ASP A 143 18.56 25.20 -53.99
N GLN A 144 18.59 26.04 -52.95
CA GLN A 144 19.75 26.14 -52.05
C GLN A 144 19.81 24.93 -51.10
N LYS A 145 18.66 24.46 -50.60
CA LYS A 145 18.59 23.22 -49.80
C LYS A 145 19.04 22.01 -50.62
N SER A 146 18.61 21.89 -51.86
CA SER A 146 19.00 20.82 -52.79
C SER A 146 20.52 20.79 -53.04
N ARG A 147 21.15 21.95 -53.16
CA ARG A 147 22.61 22.07 -53.31
C ARG A 147 23.36 21.61 -52.06
N ILE A 148 22.93 22.07 -50.88
CA ILE A 148 23.53 21.67 -49.59
C ILE A 148 23.35 20.17 -49.36
N GLU A 149 22.17 19.63 -49.70
CA GLU A 149 21.88 18.21 -49.62
C GLU A 149 22.79 17.38 -50.54
N LYS A 150 22.95 17.78 -51.80
CA LYS A 150 23.88 17.12 -52.73
C LYS A 150 25.31 17.13 -52.20
N ASN A 151 25.77 18.27 -51.66
CA ASN A 151 27.08 18.37 -51.04
C ASN A 151 27.21 17.47 -49.81
N LEU A 152 26.19 17.39 -48.96
CA LEU A 152 26.15 16.47 -47.82
C LEU A 152 26.26 15.02 -48.27
N ILE A 153 25.50 14.62 -49.29
CA ILE A 153 25.55 13.26 -49.86
C ILE A 153 26.96 12.97 -50.40
N ASN A 154 27.57 13.88 -51.14
CA ASN A 154 28.95 13.72 -51.63
C ASN A 154 29.93 13.52 -50.45
N VAL A 155 29.82 14.33 -49.41
CA VAL A 155 30.65 14.22 -48.20
C VAL A 155 30.45 12.88 -47.49
N LEU A 156 29.22 12.36 -47.44
CA LEU A 156 28.90 11.04 -46.89
C LEU A 156 29.46 9.90 -47.75
N MET A 157 29.51 10.07 -49.08
CA MET A 157 30.09 9.11 -50.03
C MET A 157 31.62 9.20 -50.13
N ASN A 158 32.27 9.96 -49.24
CA ASN A 158 33.70 10.26 -49.25
C ASN A 158 34.19 10.96 -50.54
N GLU A 159 33.33 11.81 -51.12
CA GLU A 159 33.66 12.70 -52.23
C GLU A 159 33.85 14.15 -51.74
N SER A 160 34.47 15.00 -52.57
CA SER A 160 34.63 16.42 -52.25
C SER A 160 33.34 17.21 -52.55
N PRO A 161 32.84 18.05 -51.63
CA PRO A 161 31.68 18.91 -51.89
C PRO A 161 31.99 19.98 -52.96
N GLU A 162 30.96 20.42 -53.68
CA GLU A 162 31.08 21.56 -54.60
C GLU A 162 31.26 22.88 -53.80
N PRO A 163 31.98 23.88 -54.33
CA PRO A 163 32.24 25.13 -53.61
C PRO A 163 30.97 25.85 -53.15
N GLU A 164 30.96 26.29 -51.89
CA GLU A 164 29.90 27.14 -51.36
C GLU A 164 29.89 28.53 -52.06
N PRO A 165 28.71 29.15 -52.26
CA PRO A 165 28.57 30.43 -52.94
C PRO A 165 29.20 31.56 -52.12
N ASP A 166 29.68 32.59 -52.82
CA ASP A 166 30.30 33.80 -52.27
C ASP A 166 31.62 33.58 -51.48
N CYS A 167 32.32 32.47 -51.74
CA CYS A 167 33.67 32.23 -51.21
C CYS A 167 34.76 32.84 -52.11
N ASP A 168 35.86 33.31 -51.49
CA ASP A 168 37.05 33.82 -52.19
C ASP A 168 37.69 32.71 -53.06
N VAL A 169 37.91 32.99 -54.35
CA VAL A 169 38.43 32.03 -55.35
C VAL A 169 39.79 31.46 -54.92
N ALA A 170 40.63 32.26 -54.26
CA ALA A 170 41.92 31.79 -53.76
C ALA A 170 41.77 30.84 -52.57
N ALA A 171 40.83 31.11 -51.66
CA ALA A 171 40.54 30.27 -50.51
C ALA A 171 39.88 28.94 -50.92
N VAL A 172 39.02 28.96 -51.95
CA VAL A 172 38.38 27.75 -52.49
C VAL A 172 39.41 26.77 -53.05
N LYS A 173 40.45 27.25 -53.77
CA LYS A 173 41.51 26.37 -54.28
C LYS A 173 42.29 25.69 -53.15
N SER A 174 42.58 26.42 -52.07
CA SER A 174 43.22 25.87 -50.88
C SER A 174 42.31 24.85 -50.18
N ALA A 175 41.03 25.14 -50.06
CA ALA A 175 40.04 24.24 -49.46
C ALA A 175 39.87 22.95 -50.27
N GLN A 176 39.81 23.02 -51.60
CA GLN A 176 39.72 21.85 -52.47
C GLN A 176 40.91 20.90 -52.28
N LYS A 177 42.11 21.44 -52.07
CA LYS A 177 43.28 20.64 -51.72
C LYS A 177 43.11 19.94 -50.37
N LEU A 178 42.64 20.66 -49.35
CA LEU A 178 42.36 20.08 -48.03
C LEU A 178 41.28 18.98 -48.09
N TRP A 179 40.23 19.17 -48.88
CA TRP A 179 39.20 18.15 -49.09
C TRP A 179 39.74 16.92 -49.83
N ALA A 180 40.59 17.09 -50.85
CA ALA A 180 41.26 15.98 -51.52
C ALA A 180 42.17 15.18 -50.56
N ASP A 181 42.91 15.88 -49.70
CA ASP A 181 43.72 15.26 -48.65
C ASP A 181 42.82 14.45 -47.69
N ARG A 182 41.66 14.99 -47.28
CA ARG A 182 40.69 14.31 -46.40
C ARG A 182 39.97 13.13 -47.04
N VAL A 183 39.79 13.14 -48.36
CA VAL A 183 39.23 12.00 -49.12
C VAL A 183 40.24 10.85 -49.20
N SER A 184 41.54 11.17 -49.30
CA SER A 184 42.63 10.19 -49.35
C SER A 184 43.03 9.59 -47.98
N LEU A 185 42.70 10.27 -46.88
CA LEU A 185 42.94 9.82 -45.51
C LEU A 185 41.85 8.85 -45.03
N ALA A 186 42.22 7.59 -44.73
CA ALA A 186 41.37 6.57 -44.12
C ALA A 186 41.17 6.78 -42.59
N GLY A 187 40.90 8.02 -42.17
CA GLY A 187 40.62 8.36 -40.78
C GLY A 187 39.22 7.93 -40.33
N SER A 188 38.89 8.11 -39.04
CA SER A 188 37.59 7.74 -38.44
C SER A 188 36.41 8.17 -39.33
N ASN A 189 35.81 7.21 -40.00
CA ASN A 189 34.66 7.42 -40.86
C ASN A 189 33.35 7.50 -40.08
N VAL A 190 33.36 7.29 -38.77
CA VAL A 190 32.17 7.35 -37.91
C VAL A 190 32.12 8.68 -37.17
N PHE A 191 31.01 9.39 -37.30
CA PHE A 191 30.73 10.65 -36.62
C PHE A 191 29.40 10.53 -35.86
N SER A 192 29.41 10.78 -34.56
CA SER A 192 28.18 10.82 -33.77
C SER A 192 27.74 12.27 -33.54
N ILE A 193 26.45 12.53 -33.77
CA ILE A 193 25.79 13.81 -33.56
C ILE A 193 24.64 13.55 -32.59
N GLY A 194 24.79 14.04 -31.36
CA GLY A 194 23.70 14.06 -30.39
C GLY A 194 22.71 15.14 -30.80
N VAL A 195 21.48 14.75 -31.13
CA VAL A 195 20.47 15.72 -31.60
C VAL A 195 20.11 16.69 -30.46
N GLN A 196 20.19 16.22 -29.20
CA GLN A 196 19.97 17.03 -28.00
C GLN A 196 21.09 18.05 -27.71
N ASP A 197 22.30 17.89 -28.25
CA ASP A 197 23.44 18.79 -28.01
C ASP A 197 23.21 20.21 -28.58
N PHE A 198 22.22 20.36 -29.46
CA PHE A 198 21.87 21.62 -30.13
C PHE A 198 20.83 22.43 -29.36
N VAL A 199 20.29 21.88 -28.27
CA VAL A 199 19.39 22.57 -27.35
C VAL A 199 20.22 23.29 -26.27
N PRO A 200 20.10 24.62 -26.11
CA PRO A 200 20.90 25.35 -25.15
C PRO A 200 20.55 25.00 -23.69
N PHE A 201 21.57 24.91 -22.84
CA PHE A 201 21.47 24.50 -21.44
C PHE A 201 20.54 25.40 -20.59
N ASP A 202 20.40 26.69 -20.94
CA ASP A 202 19.51 27.62 -20.23
C ASP A 202 18.01 27.34 -20.45
N THR A 203 17.63 26.66 -21.54
CA THR A 203 16.26 26.16 -21.72
C THR A 203 15.97 24.88 -20.95
N ALA A 204 16.99 24.16 -20.48
CA ALA A 204 16.82 23.02 -19.57
C ALA A 204 16.52 23.45 -18.12
N GLY A 205 16.69 24.74 -17.80
CA GLY A 205 16.32 25.33 -16.50
C GLY A 205 14.92 25.96 -16.46
N LEU A 206 14.27 26.19 -17.61
CA LEU A 206 12.84 26.48 -17.66
C LEU A 206 12.09 25.15 -17.78
N GLU A 207 11.11 24.93 -16.91
CA GLU A 207 10.25 23.75 -16.82
C GLU A 207 9.31 23.57 -18.05
N CYS A 208 9.79 23.73 -19.28
CA CYS A 208 8.98 23.65 -20.51
C CYS A 208 9.56 22.65 -21.53
N PRO A 209 9.36 21.33 -21.34
CA PRO A 209 9.76 20.27 -22.27
C PRO A 209 9.22 20.48 -23.70
N LEU A 210 8.03 21.09 -23.81
CA LEU A 210 7.38 21.46 -25.08
C LEU A 210 8.23 22.37 -25.97
N VAL A 211 9.01 23.29 -25.37
CA VAL A 211 9.82 24.25 -26.12
C VAL A 211 11.04 23.56 -26.72
N CYS A 212 11.66 22.64 -25.98
CA CYS A 212 12.80 21.83 -26.45
C CYS A 212 12.40 20.90 -27.60
N ASP A 213 11.28 20.18 -27.46
CA ASP A 213 10.79 19.27 -28.51
C ASP A 213 10.35 20.02 -29.77
N LEU A 214 9.70 21.18 -29.61
CA LEU A 214 9.35 22.02 -30.75
C LEU A 214 10.61 22.51 -31.45
N LEU A 215 11.61 23.01 -30.73
CA LEU A 215 12.91 23.44 -31.27
C LEU A 215 13.60 22.32 -32.05
N LEU A 216 13.74 21.14 -31.45
CA LEU A 216 14.35 19.96 -32.10
C LEU A 216 13.59 19.56 -33.38
N SER A 217 12.26 19.63 -33.37
CA SER A 217 11.45 19.30 -34.54
C SER A 217 11.67 20.25 -35.72
N VAL A 218 12.00 21.52 -35.48
CA VAL A 218 12.19 22.49 -36.58
C VAL A 218 13.65 22.57 -37.04
N LEU A 219 14.60 22.25 -36.15
CA LEU A 219 16.04 22.40 -36.38
C LEU A 219 16.65 21.31 -37.28
N PHE A 220 16.26 20.04 -37.11
CA PHE A 220 16.87 18.93 -37.85
C PHE A 220 16.02 18.44 -39.01
N LEU A 221 16.68 17.93 -40.04
CA LEU A 221 16.03 17.37 -41.22
C LEU A 221 15.26 16.06 -40.94
N VAL A 222 15.67 15.29 -39.92
CA VAL A 222 15.01 14.04 -39.51
C VAL A 222 14.46 14.19 -38.10
N GLN A 223 13.18 13.85 -37.95
CA GLN A 223 12.50 13.75 -36.66
C GLN A 223 12.26 12.27 -36.33
N CYS A 224 12.34 11.92 -35.05
CA CYS A 224 12.13 10.57 -34.55
C CYS A 224 11.09 10.58 -33.42
N LYS A 225 10.16 9.62 -33.42
CA LYS A 225 9.25 9.35 -32.30
C LYS A 225 9.13 7.86 -32.09
N ALA A 226 9.42 7.37 -30.89
CA ALA A 226 9.23 5.98 -30.52
C ALA A 226 8.02 5.83 -29.59
N LYS A 227 7.24 4.78 -29.81
CA LYS A 227 6.00 4.54 -29.07
C LYS A 227 5.78 3.05 -28.80
N PHE A 228 5.79 2.65 -27.54
CA PHE A 228 5.25 1.35 -27.11
C PHE A 228 3.76 1.25 -27.41
N HIS A 229 3.29 0.09 -27.85
CA HIS A 229 1.87 -0.12 -28.16
C HIS A 229 0.97 -0.09 -26.92
N ALA A 230 1.53 -0.46 -25.75
CA ALA A 230 0.82 -0.50 -24.48
C ALA A 230 1.67 0.06 -23.32
N PRO A 231 1.04 0.67 -22.30
CA PRO A 231 1.73 1.16 -21.09
C PRO A 231 2.25 0.01 -20.21
N SER A 232 1.73 -1.20 -20.40
CA SER A 232 2.20 -2.40 -19.74
C SER A 232 2.04 -3.62 -20.63
N PHE A 233 2.99 -4.56 -20.53
CA PHE A 233 2.96 -5.87 -21.18
C PHE A 233 3.13 -6.97 -20.14
N HIS A 234 2.50 -8.12 -20.34
CA HIS A 234 2.83 -9.30 -19.56
C HIS A 234 4.14 -9.92 -20.05
N VAL A 235 4.92 -10.51 -19.14
CA VAL A 235 6.21 -11.17 -19.45
C VAL A 235 6.10 -12.22 -20.56
N ASP A 236 4.93 -12.86 -20.71
CA ASP A 236 4.67 -13.92 -21.68
C ASP A 236 4.13 -13.41 -23.04
N VAL A 237 4.05 -12.10 -23.24
CA VAL A 237 3.58 -11.47 -24.49
C VAL A 237 4.74 -10.70 -25.13
N PRO A 238 4.97 -10.82 -26.45
CA PRO A 238 6.00 -10.06 -27.14
C PRO A 238 5.73 -8.55 -27.01
N VAL A 239 6.73 -7.80 -26.56
CA VAL A 239 6.65 -6.34 -26.44
C VAL A 239 6.72 -5.73 -27.84
N GLN A 240 5.70 -4.97 -28.20
CA GLN A 240 5.61 -4.30 -29.50
C GLN A 240 5.73 -2.78 -29.33
N PHE A 241 6.52 -2.17 -30.20
CA PHE A 241 6.70 -0.73 -30.26
C PHE A 241 6.97 -0.31 -31.71
N ASP A 242 6.62 0.94 -32.03
CA ASP A 242 6.88 1.53 -33.34
C ASP A 242 7.92 2.64 -33.21
N VAL A 243 8.77 2.77 -34.24
CA VAL A 243 9.64 3.93 -34.43
C VAL A 243 9.18 4.66 -35.68
N TYR A 244 8.70 5.90 -35.49
CA TYR A 244 8.27 6.79 -36.55
C TYR A 244 9.42 7.73 -36.91
N LEU A 245 9.82 7.72 -38.17
CA LEU A 245 10.80 8.64 -38.73
C LEU A 245 10.14 9.55 -39.75
N LYS A 246 10.46 10.84 -39.70
CA LYS A 246 10.00 11.82 -40.67
C LYS A 246 11.18 12.64 -41.15
N ALA A 247 11.39 12.68 -42.46
CA ALA A 247 12.47 13.43 -43.09
C ALA A 247 11.88 14.54 -43.98
N ASP A 248 12.38 15.76 -43.82
CA ASP A 248 11.92 16.96 -44.55
C ASP A 248 12.90 17.38 -45.65
N CYS A 249 13.44 16.39 -46.37
CA CYS A 249 14.45 16.57 -47.40
C CYS A 249 13.85 16.94 -48.76
N PRO A 250 14.53 17.78 -49.56
CA PRO A 250 14.21 17.93 -50.99
C PRO A 250 14.40 16.62 -51.78
N HIS A 251 15.41 15.80 -51.44
CA HIS A 251 15.67 14.51 -52.09
C HIS A 251 15.68 13.33 -51.10
N PRO A 252 15.52 12.08 -51.57
CA PRO A 252 15.55 10.91 -50.68
C PRO A 252 16.96 10.66 -50.12
N ILE A 253 17.09 10.75 -48.78
CA ILE A 253 18.31 10.35 -48.06
C ILE A 253 18.22 8.86 -47.69
N ARG A 254 19.32 8.12 -47.88
CA ARG A 254 19.41 6.70 -47.52
C ARG A 254 19.94 6.50 -46.11
N PHE A 255 19.20 5.75 -45.30
CA PHE A 255 19.64 5.27 -43.99
C PHE A 255 20.13 3.83 -44.11
N SER A 256 21.23 3.50 -43.44
CA SER A 256 21.82 2.15 -43.48
C SER A 256 21.42 1.28 -42.30
N LYS A 257 21.12 1.89 -41.14
CA LYS A 257 20.76 1.16 -39.93
C LYS A 257 19.92 2.02 -38.98
N LEU A 258 18.97 1.38 -38.31
CA LEU A 258 18.24 1.92 -37.16
C LEU A 258 18.55 1.01 -35.95
N CYS A 259 19.03 1.59 -34.85
CA CYS A 259 19.25 0.88 -33.59
C CYS A 259 18.38 1.52 -32.49
N VAL A 260 17.82 0.69 -31.62
CA VAL A 260 17.08 1.13 -30.44
C VAL A 260 17.69 0.44 -29.23
N SER A 261 18.06 1.23 -28.23
CA SER A 261 18.68 0.77 -27.00
C SER A 261 17.67 0.86 -25.85
N PHE A 262 17.69 -0.13 -24.96
CA PHE A 262 16.77 -0.25 -23.83
C PHE A 262 17.55 -0.30 -22.51
N ASN A 263 16.95 0.18 -21.42
CA ASN A 263 17.53 0.06 -20.09
C ASN A 263 17.01 -1.21 -19.42
N ASN A 264 17.85 -2.23 -19.34
CA ASN A 264 17.47 -3.47 -18.68
C ASN A 264 17.73 -3.40 -17.16
N GLN A 265 16.98 -2.56 -16.45
CA GLN A 265 17.03 -2.50 -14.99
C GLN A 265 16.07 -3.52 -14.36
N VAL A 266 16.64 -4.68 -14.02
CA VAL A 266 15.97 -5.72 -13.25
C VAL A 266 15.80 -5.23 -11.81
N THR A 267 14.64 -4.67 -11.46
CA THR A 267 14.28 -4.42 -10.07
C THR A 267 13.67 -5.69 -9.46
N HIS A 268 14.01 -5.99 -8.20
CA HIS A 268 13.63 -7.24 -7.50
C HIS A 268 12.13 -7.39 -7.20
N LEU A 269 11.31 -6.41 -7.58
CA LEU A 269 9.86 -6.42 -7.45
C LEU A 269 9.29 -7.01 -8.75
N PHE A 270 8.14 -7.66 -8.69
CA PHE A 270 7.51 -8.46 -9.76
C PHE A 270 7.11 -7.68 -11.05
N THR A 271 7.71 -6.52 -11.26
CA THR A 271 7.48 -5.54 -12.32
C THR A 271 8.82 -4.97 -12.77
N TYR A 272 9.07 -5.01 -14.08
CA TYR A 272 10.22 -4.36 -14.69
C TYR A 272 9.78 -3.06 -15.35
N PHE A 273 10.60 -2.02 -15.22
CA PHE A 273 10.44 -0.80 -16.01
C PHE A 273 11.40 -0.87 -17.18
N ASP A 274 10.86 -1.00 -18.37
CA ASP A 274 11.66 -0.87 -19.57
C ASP A 274 11.46 0.52 -20.17
N HIS A 275 12.55 1.16 -20.55
CA HIS A 275 12.51 2.44 -21.25
C HIS A 275 13.59 2.49 -22.31
N ILE A 276 13.22 3.15 -23.41
CA ILE A 276 14.12 3.43 -24.52
C ILE A 276 15.17 4.43 -24.01
N THR A 277 16.43 4.03 -24.02
CA THR A 277 17.56 4.87 -23.61
C THR A 277 18.02 5.76 -24.75
N SER A 278 18.10 5.19 -25.95
CA SER A 278 18.40 5.96 -27.15
C SER A 278 17.83 5.31 -28.41
N VAL A 279 17.58 6.14 -29.41
CA VAL A 279 17.36 5.73 -30.79
C VAL A 279 18.52 6.26 -31.62
N ASP A 280 19.17 5.40 -32.40
CA ASP A 280 20.28 5.77 -33.27
C ASP A 280 19.91 5.52 -34.73
N LEU A 281 20.02 6.54 -35.57
CA LEU A 281 19.83 6.42 -37.02
C LEU A 281 21.14 6.67 -37.74
N VAL A 282 21.54 5.74 -38.60
CA VAL A 282 22.81 5.77 -39.30
C VAL A 282 22.62 6.24 -40.74
N LEU A 283 23.32 7.31 -41.10
CA LEU A 283 23.43 7.90 -42.43
C LEU A 283 24.75 7.47 -43.09
N GLY A 284 24.71 7.13 -44.38
CA GLY A 284 25.89 6.69 -45.13
C GLY A 284 26.19 5.19 -45.00
N ASN A 285 27.35 4.76 -45.49
CA ASN A 285 27.73 3.34 -45.57
C ASN A 285 29.13 3.08 -44.98
N GLU A 286 29.45 1.81 -44.74
CA GLU A 286 30.74 1.40 -44.16
C GLU A 286 31.94 1.68 -45.09
N THR A 287 31.70 1.79 -46.40
CA THR A 287 32.71 2.12 -47.42
C THR A 287 33.00 3.62 -47.54
N GLY A 288 32.10 4.46 -47.06
CA GLY A 288 32.18 5.92 -47.07
C GLY A 288 32.25 6.45 -45.63
N ARG A 289 31.58 7.57 -45.36
CA ARG A 289 31.44 8.15 -44.02
C ARG A 289 30.07 7.78 -43.45
N CYS A 290 30.08 7.44 -42.17
CA CYS A 290 28.97 6.99 -41.36
C CYS A 290 28.65 8.07 -40.31
N VAL A 291 27.43 8.62 -40.35
CA VAL A 291 26.97 9.61 -39.38
C VAL A 291 25.85 9.00 -38.55
N VAL A 292 26.03 8.96 -37.24
CA VAL A 292 25.04 8.45 -36.29
C VAL A 292 24.31 9.63 -35.68
N LEU A 293 23.02 9.74 -36.00
CA LEU A 293 22.11 10.65 -35.30
C LEU A 293 21.60 9.94 -34.05
N ASN A 294 21.95 10.45 -32.89
CA ASN A 294 21.55 9.89 -31.60
C ASN A 294 20.46 10.76 -30.98
N TRP A 295 19.29 10.16 -30.74
CA TRP A 295 18.27 10.74 -29.88
C TRP A 295 18.30 10.04 -28.53
N GLN A 296 18.50 10.80 -27.45
CA GLN A 296 18.26 10.33 -26.09
C GLN A 296 16.75 10.09 -25.88
N GLY A 297 16.39 8.98 -25.24
CA GLY A 297 15.00 8.60 -25.01
C GLY A 297 14.26 8.17 -26.29
N GLY A 298 12.95 8.42 -26.33
CA GLY A 298 12.08 8.06 -27.45
C GLY A 298 12.03 9.07 -28.61
N GLY A 299 13.02 9.95 -28.77
CA GLY A 299 13.04 10.98 -29.82
C GLY A 299 12.55 12.38 -29.40
N GLY A 300 12.34 12.59 -28.10
CA GLY A 300 11.92 13.85 -27.46
C GLY A 300 11.92 13.68 -25.94
N ASP A 301 11.82 14.77 -25.19
CA ASP A 301 11.85 14.70 -23.71
C ASP A 301 10.59 13.98 -23.19
N ALA A 302 10.76 12.98 -22.33
CA ALA A 302 9.69 12.14 -21.80
C ALA A 302 8.59 12.96 -21.08
N ALA A 303 8.91 14.17 -20.63
CA ALA A 303 7.99 15.10 -19.99
C ALA A 303 6.97 15.75 -20.96
N SER A 304 7.17 15.70 -22.29
CA SER A 304 6.23 16.29 -23.27
C SER A 304 4.92 15.49 -23.46
N SER A 305 4.92 14.21 -23.05
CA SER A 305 3.79 13.28 -23.18
C SER A 305 2.51 13.78 -22.50
N GLN A 306 2.65 14.41 -21.32
CA GLN A 306 1.52 14.76 -20.45
C GLN A 306 0.89 16.11 -20.83
N GLU A 307 1.66 17.01 -21.45
CA GLU A 307 1.22 18.35 -21.84
C GLU A 307 0.75 18.42 -23.30
N ALA A 308 1.24 17.55 -24.19
CA ALA A 308 0.70 17.38 -25.55
C ALA A 308 -0.78 16.92 -25.54
N LEU A 309 -1.18 16.15 -24.53
CA LEU A 309 -2.59 15.80 -24.25
C LEU A 309 -3.46 17.00 -23.88
N GLN A 310 -2.87 18.07 -23.34
CA GLN A 310 -3.58 19.31 -23.01
C GLN A 310 -3.63 20.26 -24.23
N ALA A 311 -2.54 20.37 -25.02
CA ALA A 311 -2.48 21.20 -26.22
C ALA A 311 -3.37 20.68 -27.38
N SER A 312 -3.61 19.36 -27.44
CA SER A 312 -4.50 18.72 -28.43
C SER A 312 -5.99 19.01 -28.21
N ARG A 313 -6.37 19.68 -27.11
CA ARG A 313 -7.75 20.14 -26.85
C ARG A 313 -8.08 21.49 -27.49
N SER A 314 -7.10 22.20 -28.06
CA SER A 314 -7.30 23.50 -28.71
C SER A 314 -7.24 23.40 -30.25
N PHE A 315 -8.43 23.38 -30.86
CA PHE A 315 -8.78 23.82 -32.22
C PHE A 315 -7.93 23.39 -33.44
N LYS A 316 -8.44 22.41 -34.20
CA LYS A 316 -8.88 22.52 -35.62
C LYS A 316 -9.44 21.16 -36.08
N ARG A 317 -10.54 21.16 -36.85
CA ARG A 317 -11.12 19.94 -37.45
C ARG A 317 -10.06 19.24 -38.29
N ARG A 318 -9.69 18.02 -37.91
CA ARG A 318 -8.75 17.17 -38.63
C ARG A 318 -9.39 16.67 -39.93
N PRO A 319 -8.71 16.70 -41.07
CA PRO A 319 -9.18 16.03 -42.28
C PRO A 319 -9.21 14.50 -42.03
N ARG A 320 -10.25 13.81 -42.51
CA ARG A 320 -10.25 12.34 -42.57
C ARG A 320 -9.30 11.92 -43.70
N LEU A 321 -8.14 11.39 -43.33
CA LEU A 321 -7.22 10.72 -44.24
C LEU A 321 -7.56 9.21 -44.28
N PRO A 322 -7.11 8.47 -45.32
CA PRO A 322 -7.29 7.01 -45.41
C PRO A 322 -6.66 6.28 -44.21
N ASP A 323 -7.23 5.13 -43.82
CA ASP A 323 -6.87 4.36 -42.60
C ASP A 323 -5.39 3.91 -42.48
N ASN A 324 -4.57 4.11 -43.52
CA ASN A 324 -3.14 3.73 -43.56
C ASN A 324 -2.14 4.89 -43.36
N GLU A 325 -2.59 6.14 -43.22
CA GLU A 325 -1.68 7.29 -43.05
C GLU A 325 -1.63 7.79 -41.61
N VAL A 326 -0.47 7.62 -40.96
CA VAL A 326 -0.24 8.10 -39.60
C VAL A 326 0.05 9.60 -39.63
N HIS A 327 -0.83 10.39 -39.01
CA HIS A 327 -0.61 11.82 -38.89
C HIS A 327 0.50 12.11 -37.86
N TRP A 328 1.60 12.72 -38.27
CA TRP A 328 2.78 12.96 -37.43
C TRP A 328 2.46 13.66 -36.09
N ASP A 329 1.54 14.64 -36.12
CA ASP A 329 1.12 15.39 -34.92
C ASP A 329 0.20 14.60 -33.99
N SER A 330 -0.29 13.43 -34.43
CA SER A 330 -1.06 12.50 -33.60
C SER A 330 -0.19 11.44 -32.91
N VAL A 331 1.07 11.29 -33.34
CA VAL A 331 2.03 10.37 -32.73
C VAL A 331 2.54 11.00 -31.43
N VAL A 332 2.19 10.35 -30.32
CA VAL A 332 2.68 10.67 -28.97
C VAL A 332 3.86 9.76 -28.65
N ILE A 333 4.93 10.33 -28.10
CA ILE A 333 6.08 9.57 -27.63
C ILE A 333 5.66 8.76 -26.41
N GLN A 334 5.94 7.46 -26.44
CA GLN A 334 5.75 6.59 -25.28
C GLN A 334 7.04 5.77 -25.15
N ALA A 335 8.01 6.38 -24.45
CA ALA A 335 9.37 5.87 -24.33
C ALA A 335 9.55 4.85 -23.20
N SER A 336 8.53 4.59 -22.39
CA SER A 336 8.56 3.62 -21.29
C SER A 336 7.33 2.70 -21.28
N THR A 337 7.53 1.50 -20.75
CA THR A 337 6.46 0.52 -20.52
C THR A 337 6.77 -0.33 -19.28
N MET A 338 5.73 -0.86 -18.63
CA MET A 338 5.85 -1.73 -17.48
C MET A 338 5.70 -3.20 -17.89
N ILE A 339 6.69 -4.03 -17.61
CA ILE A 339 6.58 -5.47 -17.79
C ILE A 339 6.05 -6.06 -16.48
N ILE A 340 4.81 -6.51 -16.49
CA ILE A 340 4.11 -7.10 -15.34
C ILE A 340 4.17 -8.62 -15.42
N SER A 341 4.11 -9.28 -14.25
CA SER A 341 3.96 -10.73 -14.20
C SER A 341 2.77 -11.20 -15.04
N ARG A 342 2.91 -12.41 -15.59
CA ARG A 342 1.85 -13.12 -16.30
C ARG A 342 0.62 -13.26 -15.41
N VAL A 343 -0.57 -13.25 -16.02
CA VAL A 343 -1.81 -13.57 -15.31
C VAL A 343 -1.75 -15.01 -14.80
N PRO A 344 -1.83 -15.25 -13.48
CA PRO A 344 -1.77 -16.59 -12.94
C PRO A 344 -3.04 -17.38 -13.27
N ASN A 345 -2.91 -18.62 -13.73
CA ASN A 345 -4.05 -19.51 -13.93
C ASN A 345 -4.13 -20.57 -12.82
N ILE A 346 -4.34 -20.11 -11.60
CA ILE A 346 -4.58 -20.94 -10.42
C ILE A 346 -5.85 -20.51 -9.69
N SER A 347 -6.51 -21.45 -9.03
CA SER A 347 -7.60 -21.15 -8.09
C SER A 347 -7.13 -21.38 -6.66
N VAL A 348 -7.41 -20.42 -5.79
CA VAL A 348 -7.17 -20.50 -4.35
C VAL A 348 -8.53 -20.44 -3.68
N LEU A 349 -8.92 -21.51 -3.00
CA LEU A 349 -10.19 -21.62 -2.30
C LEU A 349 -9.93 -21.72 -0.80
N LEU A 350 -10.68 -20.94 -0.02
CA LEU A 350 -10.60 -20.91 1.43
C LEU A 350 -11.84 -21.60 2.02
N ARG A 351 -11.63 -22.64 2.82
CA ARG A 351 -12.70 -23.34 3.55
C ARG A 351 -12.49 -23.18 5.04
N HIS A 352 -13.49 -22.66 5.73
CA HIS A 352 -13.45 -22.36 7.17
C HIS A 352 -14.87 -22.19 7.73
N GLU A 353 -15.02 -22.12 9.05
CA GLU A 353 -16.31 -22.08 9.73
C GLU A 353 -16.48 -20.77 10.56
N PRO A 354 -16.79 -19.62 9.93
CA PRO A 354 -16.87 -18.33 10.62
C PRO A 354 -18.08 -18.25 11.58
N PRO A 355 -18.03 -17.42 12.64
CA PRO A 355 -16.90 -16.61 13.09
C PRO A 355 -15.82 -17.46 13.77
N ALA A 356 -14.64 -16.86 13.97
CA ALA A 356 -13.65 -17.40 14.89
C ALA A 356 -14.06 -17.09 16.34
N LEU A 357 -13.73 -17.97 17.26
CA LEU A 357 -13.98 -17.83 18.68
C LEU A 357 -12.68 -17.46 19.41
N THR A 358 -12.81 -16.63 20.43
CA THR A 358 -11.65 -16.09 21.15
C THR A 358 -10.79 -17.22 21.74
N ASN A 359 -9.48 -17.13 21.50
CA ASN A 359 -8.44 -18.10 21.86
C ASN A 359 -8.55 -19.48 21.20
N GLU A 360 -9.51 -19.73 20.31
CA GLU A 360 -9.60 -21.01 19.64
C GLU A 360 -8.49 -21.24 18.62
N MET A 361 -8.14 -22.50 18.36
CA MET A 361 -7.27 -22.89 17.25
C MET A 361 -8.12 -22.97 15.98
N TYR A 362 -8.42 -21.82 15.39
CA TYR A 362 -9.31 -21.70 14.24
C TYR A 362 -8.69 -22.30 12.99
N CYS A 363 -9.34 -23.32 12.41
CA CYS A 363 -8.83 -23.99 11.21
C CYS A 363 -9.26 -23.28 9.92
N LEU A 364 -8.27 -22.85 9.13
CA LEU A 364 -8.42 -22.31 7.80
C LEU A 364 -7.77 -23.27 6.79
N VAL A 365 -8.57 -23.92 5.96
CA VAL A 365 -8.09 -24.84 4.92
C VAL A 365 -7.93 -24.07 3.62
N VAL A 366 -6.70 -23.99 3.14
CA VAL A 366 -6.33 -23.35 1.86
C VAL A 366 -6.15 -24.43 0.81
N THR A 367 -7.00 -24.40 -0.22
CA THR A 367 -6.88 -25.30 -1.38
C THR A 367 -6.31 -24.53 -2.56
N VAL A 368 -5.17 -24.96 -3.09
CA VAL A 368 -4.53 -24.39 -4.28
C VAL A 368 -4.66 -25.40 -5.41
N GLN A 369 -5.30 -25.01 -6.52
CA GLN A 369 -5.43 -25.86 -7.71
C GLN A 369 -4.80 -25.17 -8.93
N SER A 370 -3.99 -25.93 -9.66
CA SER A 370 -3.34 -25.47 -10.89
C SER A 370 -4.25 -25.69 -12.10
N HIS A 371 -4.59 -24.62 -12.81
CA HIS A 371 -5.24 -24.68 -14.13
C HIS A 371 -4.24 -24.40 -15.26
N GLU A 372 -2.95 -24.40 -14.94
CA GLU A 372 -1.89 -24.15 -15.90
C GLU A 372 -1.67 -25.34 -16.84
N LYS A 373 -1.24 -25.06 -18.07
CA LYS A 373 -0.95 -26.10 -19.08
C LYS A 373 0.35 -26.86 -18.80
N ALA A 374 1.24 -26.28 -17.99
CA ALA A 374 2.53 -26.85 -17.61
C ALA A 374 2.62 -26.98 -16.09
N THR A 375 3.52 -27.85 -15.62
CA THR A 375 3.79 -28.03 -14.18
C THR A 375 4.32 -26.74 -13.58
N ILE A 376 3.66 -26.27 -12.53
CA ILE A 376 4.15 -25.15 -11.72
C ILE A 376 5.12 -25.65 -10.66
N ARG A 377 6.19 -24.90 -10.43
CA ARG A 377 7.31 -25.25 -9.56
C ARG A 377 7.45 -24.26 -8.41
N ASP A 378 8.07 -24.70 -7.32
CA ASP A 378 8.38 -23.86 -6.16
C ASP A 378 7.14 -23.08 -5.65
N VAL A 379 6.00 -23.78 -5.53
CA VAL A 379 4.78 -23.16 -5.03
C VAL A 379 4.99 -22.84 -3.55
N LYS A 380 4.86 -21.56 -3.22
CA LYS A 380 5.03 -20.99 -1.88
C LYS A 380 3.77 -20.29 -1.43
N LEU A 381 3.34 -20.60 -0.23
CA LEU A 381 2.17 -20.03 0.42
C LEU A 381 2.61 -19.07 1.53
N THR A 382 2.06 -17.87 1.53
CA THR A 382 2.17 -16.89 2.60
C THR A 382 0.76 -16.63 3.12
N ALA A 383 0.49 -16.95 4.38
CA ALA A 383 -0.86 -16.91 4.90
C ALA A 383 -0.92 -16.47 6.37
N GLY A 384 -1.90 -15.64 6.70
CA GLY A 384 -2.09 -15.08 8.04
C GLY A 384 -2.70 -13.68 8.02
N LEU A 385 -2.52 -12.92 9.09
CA LEU A 385 -3.06 -11.57 9.22
C LEU A 385 -2.46 -10.65 8.15
N LYS A 386 -3.31 -9.97 7.38
CA LYS A 386 -2.88 -9.03 6.35
C LYS A 386 -2.04 -7.90 6.99
N PRO A 387 -0.82 -7.63 6.49
CA PRO A 387 0.01 -6.53 6.98
C PRO A 387 -0.68 -5.17 6.86
N GLY A 388 -0.34 -4.24 7.77
CA GLY A 388 -0.88 -2.88 7.77
C GLY A 388 -2.21 -2.70 8.52
N GLN A 389 -2.66 -3.71 9.27
CA GLN A 389 -3.77 -3.61 10.21
C GLN A 389 -3.33 -3.07 11.58
N ASP A 390 -4.29 -2.92 12.51
CA ASP A 390 -4.04 -2.44 13.87
C ASP A 390 -2.95 -3.26 14.58
N ALA A 391 -2.04 -2.57 15.28
CA ALA A 391 -0.90 -3.18 15.97
C ALA A 391 -1.34 -4.13 17.09
N ASN A 392 -2.45 -3.83 17.79
CA ASN A 392 -2.99 -4.67 18.85
C ASN A 392 -3.55 -5.98 18.26
N LEU A 393 -4.21 -5.92 17.11
CA LEU A 393 -4.67 -7.13 16.40
C LEU A 393 -3.48 -8.00 15.98
N THR A 394 -2.39 -7.39 15.54
CA THR A 394 -1.16 -8.11 15.15
C THR A 394 -0.52 -8.83 16.34
N GLN A 395 -0.44 -8.18 17.50
CA GLN A 395 0.10 -8.80 18.72
C GLN A 395 -0.82 -9.90 19.27
N LYS A 396 -2.12 -9.85 19.00
CA LYS A 396 -3.13 -10.78 19.50
C LYS A 396 -3.57 -11.81 18.46
N THR A 397 -2.83 -11.97 17.37
CA THR A 397 -3.14 -12.97 16.33
C THR A 397 -1.89 -13.80 16.07
N HIS A 398 -2.03 -15.11 16.22
CA HIS A 398 -0.92 -16.06 16.07
C HIS A 398 -1.30 -17.15 15.07
N VAL A 399 -0.39 -17.50 14.16
CA VAL A 399 -0.66 -18.45 13.06
C VAL A 399 0.38 -19.57 13.07
N THR A 400 -0.08 -20.81 12.90
CA THR A 400 0.76 -22.02 12.87
C THR A 400 0.25 -23.03 11.84
N LEU A 401 1.13 -23.95 11.44
CA LEU A 401 0.79 -25.13 10.63
C LEU A 401 0.44 -26.35 11.49
N HIS A 402 0.76 -26.32 12.79
CA HIS A 402 0.56 -27.43 13.72
C HIS A 402 -0.54 -27.08 14.71
N GLY A 403 -1.68 -27.75 14.62
CA GLY A 403 -2.85 -27.50 15.48
C GLY A 403 -2.79 -28.15 16.85
N ALA A 404 -1.85 -29.08 17.09
CA ALA A 404 -1.78 -29.89 18.31
C ALA A 404 -1.26 -29.13 19.54
N GLU A 405 -0.51 -28.04 19.33
CA GLU A 405 0.03 -27.18 20.38
C GLU A 405 -0.63 -25.81 20.33
N LEU A 406 -0.96 -25.26 21.50
CA LEU A 406 -1.50 -23.90 21.59
C LEU A 406 -0.41 -22.89 21.24
N CYS A 407 -0.73 -21.94 20.34
CA CYS A 407 0.20 -20.85 20.03
C CYS A 407 0.43 -19.95 21.26
N ASP A 408 1.70 -19.70 21.55
CA ASP A 408 2.12 -18.65 22.48
C ASP A 408 2.46 -17.35 21.73
N GLU A 409 2.94 -16.35 22.47
CA GLU A 409 3.30 -15.03 21.93
C GLU A 409 4.54 -15.05 21.01
N SER A 410 5.22 -16.20 20.85
CA SER A 410 6.38 -16.33 19.94
C SER A 410 5.97 -16.59 18.48
N TYR A 411 4.73 -17.03 18.25
CA TYR A 411 4.23 -17.33 16.91
C TYR A 411 3.92 -16.05 16.14
N PRO A 412 4.20 -15.99 14.83
CA PRO A 412 3.94 -14.81 14.03
C PRO A 412 2.45 -14.69 13.68
N ALA A 413 2.01 -13.45 13.40
CA ALA A 413 0.68 -13.20 12.86
C ALA A 413 0.56 -13.56 11.36
N LEU A 414 1.68 -13.70 10.65
CA LEU A 414 1.76 -14.03 9.23
C LEU A 414 2.90 -15.03 9.00
N LEU A 415 2.58 -16.19 8.41
CA LEU A 415 3.58 -17.15 7.97
C LEU A 415 3.96 -16.86 6.52
N THR A 416 5.26 -16.80 6.22
CA THR A 416 5.79 -16.54 4.88
C THR A 416 6.50 -17.76 4.32
N ASP A 417 6.51 -17.90 2.99
CA ASP A 417 7.29 -18.91 2.26
C ASP A 417 7.05 -20.37 2.69
N ILE A 418 5.81 -20.72 3.06
CA ILE A 418 5.43 -22.10 3.38
C ILE A 418 5.55 -22.94 2.10
N PRO A 419 6.42 -23.98 2.05
CA PRO A 419 6.57 -24.80 0.87
C PRO A 419 5.35 -25.70 0.67
N VAL A 420 4.72 -25.58 -0.50
CA VAL A 420 3.57 -26.38 -0.94
C VAL A 420 4.06 -27.53 -1.84
N GLY A 421 5.10 -27.29 -2.66
CA GLY A 421 5.68 -28.26 -3.58
C GLY A 421 5.45 -27.88 -5.05
N ASP A 422 5.63 -28.84 -5.96
CA ASP A 422 5.34 -28.67 -7.39
C ASP A 422 3.94 -29.23 -7.68
N LEU A 423 3.16 -28.58 -8.55
CA LEU A 423 1.82 -29.03 -8.94
C LEU A 423 1.71 -29.24 -10.45
N ARG A 424 1.21 -30.41 -10.84
CA ARG A 424 0.90 -30.74 -12.24
C ARG A 424 -0.38 -30.04 -12.70
N PRO A 425 -0.60 -29.90 -14.02
CA PRO A 425 -1.86 -29.41 -14.58
C PRO A 425 -3.09 -30.15 -14.01
N GLY A 426 -4.05 -29.41 -13.45
CA GLY A 426 -5.27 -29.94 -12.84
C GLY A 426 -5.13 -30.46 -11.41
N GLU A 427 -3.90 -30.58 -10.90
CA GLU A 427 -3.63 -31.04 -9.54
C GLU A 427 -4.04 -29.97 -8.51
N GLN A 428 -4.52 -30.44 -7.35
CA GLN A 428 -4.87 -29.59 -6.22
C GLN A 428 -4.15 -30.05 -4.96
N LEU A 429 -3.78 -29.11 -4.10
CA LEU A 429 -3.23 -29.39 -2.78
C LEU A 429 -3.99 -28.60 -1.72
N GLU A 430 -4.27 -29.23 -0.59
CA GLU A 430 -4.82 -28.60 0.59
C GLU A 430 -3.73 -28.38 1.65
N LYS A 431 -3.73 -27.20 2.26
CA LYS A 431 -2.89 -26.87 3.40
C LYS A 431 -3.76 -26.31 4.52
N MET A 432 -3.64 -26.88 5.71
CA MET A 432 -4.36 -26.43 6.89
C MET A 432 -3.49 -25.42 7.65
N LEU A 433 -4.12 -24.32 8.04
CA LEU A 433 -3.54 -23.28 8.89
C LEU A 433 -4.40 -23.17 10.13
N TYR A 434 -3.76 -23.01 11.28
CA TYR A 434 -4.45 -22.75 12.54
C TYR A 434 -4.15 -21.33 13.00
N VAL A 435 -5.21 -20.62 13.36
CA VAL A 435 -5.15 -19.21 13.74
C VAL A 435 -5.73 -19.06 15.14
N ARG A 436 -4.94 -18.48 16.05
CA ARG A 436 -5.38 -18.11 17.40
C ARG A 436 -5.61 -16.61 17.48
N CYS A 437 -6.84 -16.21 17.79
CA CYS A 437 -7.23 -14.81 17.97
C CYS A 437 -7.50 -14.52 19.44
N GLY A 438 -6.62 -13.75 20.10
CA GLY A 438 -6.70 -13.46 21.54
C GLY A 438 -7.72 -12.38 21.94
N THR A 439 -8.27 -11.63 21.00
CA THR A 439 -9.24 -10.56 21.25
C THR A 439 -10.37 -10.58 20.24
N VAL A 440 -11.56 -10.13 20.65
CA VAL A 440 -12.69 -9.94 19.73
C VAL A 440 -12.41 -8.84 18.71
N GLY A 441 -13.00 -8.96 17.52
CA GLY A 441 -12.85 -7.97 16.46
C GLY A 441 -12.73 -8.58 15.06
N SER A 442 -12.85 -7.72 14.06
CA SER A 442 -12.74 -8.07 12.64
C SER A 442 -11.29 -8.04 12.19
N ARG A 443 -10.83 -9.10 11.53
CA ARG A 443 -9.47 -9.26 11.02
C ARG A 443 -9.51 -9.66 9.55
N MET A 444 -8.72 -8.98 8.71
CA MET A 444 -8.48 -9.42 7.34
C MET A 444 -7.31 -10.40 7.29
N PHE A 445 -7.56 -11.60 6.79
CA PHE A 445 -6.53 -12.60 6.52
C PHE A 445 -6.15 -12.57 5.04
N LEU A 446 -4.85 -12.62 4.78
CA LEU A 446 -4.25 -12.68 3.46
C LEU A 446 -3.78 -14.12 3.21
N VAL A 447 -4.06 -14.62 2.02
CA VAL A 447 -3.54 -15.89 1.50
C VAL A 447 -2.90 -15.59 0.14
N TYR A 448 -1.58 -15.53 0.12
CA TYR A 448 -0.78 -15.21 -1.05
C TYR A 448 -0.04 -16.47 -1.52
N VAL A 449 -0.23 -16.84 -2.78
CA VAL A 449 0.44 -17.97 -3.42
C VAL A 449 1.37 -17.44 -4.50
N SER A 450 2.64 -17.85 -4.48
CA SER A 450 3.60 -17.57 -5.55
C SER A 450 4.17 -18.86 -6.12
N TYR A 451 4.49 -18.86 -7.41
CA TYR A 451 5.02 -20.04 -8.11
C TYR A 451 5.86 -19.64 -9.33
N LEU A 452 6.66 -20.59 -9.81
CA LEU A 452 7.45 -20.50 -11.02
C LEU A 452 6.86 -21.38 -12.12
N ILE A 453 6.91 -20.92 -13.35
CA ILE A 453 6.43 -21.68 -14.50
C ILE A 453 7.23 -21.35 -15.74
N ASN A 454 7.62 -22.40 -16.47
CA ASN A 454 8.32 -22.26 -17.74
C ASN A 454 7.28 -22.07 -18.85
N THR A 455 7.47 -21.05 -19.68
CA THR A 455 6.67 -20.82 -20.88
C THR A 455 7.58 -20.53 -22.07
N THR A 456 7.07 -20.76 -23.27
CA THR A 456 7.80 -20.51 -24.52
C THR A 456 7.18 -19.31 -25.22
N VAL A 457 7.97 -18.26 -25.41
CA VAL A 457 7.59 -17.08 -26.20
C VAL A 457 8.56 -16.98 -27.37
N GLU A 458 8.04 -16.99 -28.60
CA GLU A 458 8.86 -16.91 -29.83
C GLU A 458 10.05 -17.89 -29.83
N GLU A 459 9.79 -19.17 -29.51
CA GLU A 459 10.79 -20.27 -29.47
C GLU A 459 11.87 -20.15 -28.39
N LYS A 460 11.79 -19.16 -27.50
CA LYS A 460 12.66 -19.03 -26.33
C LYS A 460 11.93 -19.44 -25.06
N GLU A 461 12.59 -20.29 -24.27
CA GLU A 461 12.10 -20.65 -22.94
C GLU A 461 12.38 -19.52 -21.95
N ILE A 462 11.33 -19.08 -21.25
CA ILE A 462 11.40 -18.09 -20.18
C ILE A 462 10.79 -18.68 -18.90
N VAL A 463 11.36 -18.33 -17.76
CA VAL A 463 10.83 -18.70 -16.45
C VAL A 463 10.06 -17.51 -15.88
N CYS A 464 8.74 -17.65 -15.76
CA CYS A 464 7.87 -16.63 -15.20
C CYS A 464 7.64 -16.88 -13.71
N LYS A 465 7.76 -15.82 -12.90
CA LYS A 465 7.32 -15.83 -11.49
C LYS A 465 5.93 -15.23 -11.39
N CYS A 466 4.96 -16.05 -11.05
CA CYS A 466 3.54 -15.70 -10.95
C CYS A 466 3.10 -15.69 -9.48
N HIS A 467 2.04 -14.94 -9.20
CA HIS A 467 1.45 -14.92 -7.87
C HIS A 467 -0.04 -14.60 -7.93
N LYS A 468 -0.79 -15.10 -6.94
CA LYS A 468 -2.21 -14.80 -6.73
C LYS A 468 -2.46 -14.62 -5.24
N ASP A 469 -3.19 -13.58 -4.87
CA ASP A 469 -3.67 -13.38 -3.51
C ASP A 469 -5.19 -13.50 -3.41
N GLU A 470 -5.64 -14.04 -2.29
CA GLU A 470 -7.02 -14.04 -1.84
C GLU A 470 -7.06 -13.46 -0.42
N THR A 471 -8.12 -12.71 -0.10
CA THR A 471 -8.30 -12.16 1.25
C THR A 471 -9.68 -12.50 1.78
N VAL A 472 -9.75 -12.80 3.08
CA VAL A 472 -11.00 -13.09 3.77
C VAL A 472 -11.07 -12.33 5.08
N THR A 473 -12.22 -11.74 5.37
CA THR A 473 -12.48 -11.06 6.63
C THR A 473 -13.12 -12.05 7.61
N ILE A 474 -12.47 -12.26 8.75
CA ILE A 474 -12.93 -13.17 9.79
C ILE A 474 -13.23 -12.36 11.05
N GLU A 475 -14.46 -12.43 11.51
CA GLU A 475 -14.89 -11.84 12.78
C GLU A 475 -14.53 -12.80 13.92
N THR A 476 -13.95 -12.27 15.00
CA THR A 476 -13.69 -13.01 16.24
C THR A 476 -14.67 -12.59 17.33
N VAL A 477 -15.37 -13.56 17.93
CA VAL A 477 -16.37 -13.34 18.99
C VAL A 477 -16.06 -14.15 20.25
N PHE A 478 -16.77 -13.89 21.34
CA PHE A 478 -16.69 -14.74 22.53
C PHE A 478 -17.44 -16.07 22.28
N PRO A 479 -16.94 -17.21 22.80
CA PRO A 479 -17.61 -18.50 22.64
C PRO A 479 -18.91 -18.63 23.42
N PHE A 480 -18.99 -17.98 24.59
CA PHE A 480 -20.11 -18.07 25.50
C PHE A 480 -20.49 -16.69 26.06
N ASP A 481 -21.77 -16.53 26.35
CA ASP A 481 -22.28 -15.52 27.27
C ASP A 481 -22.55 -16.21 28.62
N VAL A 482 -21.93 -15.70 29.69
CA VAL A 482 -21.91 -16.37 31.00
C VAL A 482 -22.66 -15.49 32.00
N ALA A 483 -23.82 -15.97 32.46
CA ALA A 483 -24.60 -15.29 33.48
C ALA A 483 -24.40 -15.99 34.83
N VAL A 484 -24.06 -15.20 35.86
CA VAL A 484 -23.82 -15.71 37.21
C VAL A 484 -24.88 -15.15 38.16
N LYS A 485 -25.51 -16.03 38.95
CA LYS A 485 -26.57 -15.66 39.91
C LYS A 485 -26.29 -16.28 41.26
N PHE A 486 -26.54 -15.52 42.31
CA PHE A 486 -26.60 -16.05 43.68
C PHE A 486 -28.06 -16.30 44.04
N VAL A 487 -28.38 -17.52 44.45
CA VAL A 487 -29.74 -17.90 44.85
C VAL A 487 -29.73 -18.63 46.19
N SER A 488 -30.85 -18.60 46.90
CA SER A 488 -31.02 -19.36 48.12
C SER A 488 -31.09 -20.86 47.82
N THR A 489 -31.03 -21.70 48.85
CA THR A 489 -31.31 -23.15 48.72
C THR A 489 -32.72 -23.46 48.21
N LYS A 490 -33.58 -22.44 48.10
CA LYS A 490 -34.93 -22.52 47.50
C LYS A 490 -34.99 -21.90 46.09
N PHE A 491 -33.84 -21.60 45.47
CA PHE A 491 -33.72 -20.96 44.16
C PHE A 491 -34.32 -19.54 44.07
N GLU A 492 -34.41 -18.84 45.21
CA GLU A 492 -34.81 -17.42 45.23
C GLU A 492 -33.58 -16.52 45.07
N HIS A 493 -33.67 -15.47 44.26
CA HIS A 493 -32.55 -14.55 44.03
C HIS A 493 -32.05 -13.88 45.33
N LEU A 494 -30.73 -13.85 45.51
CA LEU A 494 -30.07 -13.23 46.66
C LEU A 494 -29.26 -12.02 46.23
N GLU A 495 -29.61 -10.86 46.78
CA GLU A 495 -28.73 -9.68 46.74
C GLU A 495 -27.60 -9.77 47.77
N ARG A 496 -27.83 -10.52 48.85
CA ARG A 496 -26.90 -10.67 49.98
C ARG A 496 -26.94 -12.11 50.50
N ALA A 497 -25.77 -12.65 50.81
CA ALA A 497 -25.59 -13.90 51.51
C ALA A 497 -25.36 -13.64 53.01
N TYR A 498 -25.55 -14.67 53.83
CA TYR A 498 -25.34 -14.58 55.27
C TYR A 498 -24.16 -15.46 55.69
N VAL A 499 -23.38 -14.96 56.64
CA VAL A 499 -22.25 -15.70 57.21
C VAL A 499 -22.72 -17.06 57.73
N ASP A 500 -21.97 -18.10 57.40
CA ASP A 500 -22.21 -19.49 57.77
C ASP A 500 -23.52 -20.13 57.26
N ILE A 501 -24.27 -19.43 56.40
CA ILE A 501 -25.49 -19.96 55.79
C ILE A 501 -25.18 -20.40 54.35
N PRO A 502 -25.52 -21.64 53.96
CA PRO A 502 -25.38 -22.10 52.59
C PRO A 502 -26.24 -21.31 51.60
N PHE A 503 -25.68 -21.03 50.44
CA PHE A 503 -26.38 -20.45 49.29
C PHE A 503 -25.84 -21.10 48.00
N LEU A 504 -26.57 -20.94 46.90
CA LEU A 504 -26.23 -21.55 45.62
C LEU A 504 -25.64 -20.50 44.68
N LEU A 505 -24.53 -20.84 44.04
CA LEU A 505 -23.98 -20.16 42.88
C LEU A 505 -24.47 -20.88 41.62
N MET A 506 -25.27 -20.19 40.82
CA MET A 506 -25.69 -20.67 39.51
C MET A 506 -24.90 -20.00 38.41
N THR A 507 -24.33 -20.80 37.51
CA THR A 507 -23.59 -20.33 36.32
C THR A 507 -24.29 -20.84 35.06
N ASP A 508 -24.92 -19.93 34.34
CA ASP A 508 -25.60 -20.20 33.07
C ASP A 508 -24.64 -19.90 31.91
N LEU A 509 -24.24 -20.94 31.18
CA LEU A 509 -23.37 -20.89 30.01
C LEU A 509 -24.22 -20.91 28.74
N LEU A 510 -24.42 -19.76 28.09
CA LEU A 510 -25.15 -19.64 26.83
C LEU A 510 -24.17 -19.71 25.66
N SER A 511 -24.40 -20.62 24.71
CA SER A 511 -23.56 -20.71 23.51
C SER A 511 -23.83 -19.53 22.57
N ALA A 512 -22.81 -18.69 22.37
CA ALA A 512 -22.84 -17.57 21.43
C ALA A 512 -22.36 -17.98 20.02
N SER A 513 -21.86 -19.22 19.87
CA SER A 513 -21.35 -19.75 18.62
C SER A 513 -22.48 -20.25 17.70
N PRO A 514 -22.44 -19.97 16.38
CA PRO A 514 -23.33 -20.60 15.40
C PRO A 514 -23.00 -22.08 15.14
N TRP A 515 -21.96 -22.60 15.79
CA TRP A 515 -21.48 -23.98 15.66
C TRP A 515 -21.49 -24.68 17.02
N ALA A 516 -21.73 -25.99 17.00
CA ALA A 516 -21.77 -26.80 18.20
C ALA A 516 -20.43 -26.78 18.97
N LEU A 517 -20.50 -26.55 20.28
CA LEU A 517 -19.35 -26.52 21.18
C LEU A 517 -19.43 -27.69 22.16
N THR A 518 -18.36 -28.47 22.25
CA THR A 518 -18.21 -29.52 23.26
C THR A 518 -17.51 -28.91 24.47
N VAL A 519 -18.22 -28.81 25.58
CA VAL A 519 -17.64 -28.52 26.90
C VAL A 519 -16.94 -29.79 27.37
N VAL A 520 -15.62 -29.72 27.49
CA VAL A 520 -14.80 -30.84 27.96
C VAL A 520 -14.94 -30.98 29.46
N SER A 521 -14.80 -29.87 30.20
CA SER A 521 -14.99 -29.81 31.64
C SER A 521 -15.16 -28.38 32.12
N SER A 522 -15.63 -28.23 33.36
CA SER A 522 -15.69 -26.97 34.09
C SER A 522 -15.02 -27.11 35.46
N GLU A 523 -14.43 -26.03 35.95
CA GLU A 523 -13.75 -25.98 37.24
C GLU A 523 -14.10 -24.70 37.99
N LEU A 524 -14.51 -24.84 39.25
CA LEU A 524 -14.76 -23.71 40.15
C LEU A 524 -13.61 -23.54 41.15
N GLN A 525 -12.88 -22.43 41.04
CA GLN A 525 -11.80 -22.07 41.95
C GLN A 525 -12.30 -20.99 42.92
N LEU A 526 -12.53 -21.36 44.18
CA LEU A 526 -13.06 -20.46 45.19
C LEU A 526 -11.98 -19.54 45.78
N ALA A 527 -12.39 -18.32 46.14
CA ALA A 527 -11.54 -17.42 46.92
C ALA A 527 -11.37 -17.94 48.37
N PRO A 528 -10.31 -17.54 49.10
CA PRO A 528 -10.03 -18.04 50.46
C PRO A 528 -11.14 -17.78 51.49
N SER A 529 -12.00 -16.79 51.23
CA SER A 529 -13.15 -16.41 52.05
C SER A 529 -14.42 -17.22 51.77
N MET A 530 -14.39 -18.17 50.84
CA MET A 530 -15.52 -18.99 50.44
C MET A 530 -15.18 -20.47 50.56
N THR A 531 -16.11 -21.28 51.05
CA THR A 531 -15.95 -22.73 51.12
C THR A 531 -17.09 -23.43 50.39
N ALA A 532 -16.77 -24.49 49.67
CA ALA A 532 -17.78 -25.36 49.09
C ALA A 532 -18.45 -26.20 50.20
N VAL A 533 -19.75 -26.36 50.11
CA VAL A 533 -20.52 -27.27 50.98
C VAL A 533 -20.47 -28.69 50.42
N ASP A 534 -20.55 -28.81 49.10
CA ASP A 534 -20.49 -30.07 48.35
C ASP A 534 -19.16 -30.23 47.61
N GLN A 535 -18.95 -31.39 46.98
CA GLN A 535 -17.80 -31.62 46.11
C GLN A 535 -17.93 -30.75 44.84
N LEU A 536 -16.84 -30.07 44.49
CA LEU A 536 -16.76 -29.24 43.29
C LEU A 536 -16.39 -30.13 42.10
N GLU A 537 -17.41 -30.75 41.50
CA GLU A 537 -17.27 -31.53 40.27
C GLU A 537 -17.91 -30.79 39.09
N SER A 538 -17.40 -31.05 37.89
CA SER A 538 -18.00 -30.52 36.67
C SER A 538 -19.33 -31.23 36.40
N GLN A 539 -20.41 -30.46 36.34
CA GLN A 539 -21.75 -30.93 35.96
C GLN A 539 -21.95 -30.87 34.43
N LEU A 540 -21.06 -30.18 33.71
CA LEU A 540 -21.06 -30.04 32.25
C LEU A 540 -20.02 -30.91 31.54
N ASP A 541 -19.48 -31.94 32.20
CA ASP A 541 -18.53 -32.86 31.58
C ASP A 541 -19.12 -33.44 30.29
N ARG A 542 -18.44 -33.18 29.17
CA ARG A 542 -18.77 -33.67 27.82
C ARG A 542 -20.14 -33.25 27.29
N VAL A 543 -20.69 -32.14 27.77
CA VAL A 543 -21.93 -31.57 27.23
C VAL A 543 -21.65 -30.88 25.88
N VAL A 544 -22.52 -31.12 24.90
CA VAL A 544 -22.46 -30.45 23.59
C VAL A 544 -23.56 -29.40 23.54
N LEU A 545 -23.20 -28.14 23.34
CA LEU A 545 -24.11 -27.01 23.24
C LEU A 545 -24.27 -26.59 21.77
N GLN A 546 -25.50 -26.59 21.28
CA GLN A 546 -25.87 -25.97 20.01
C GLN A 546 -26.04 -24.46 20.15
N THR A 547 -26.23 -23.77 19.03
CA THR A 547 -26.43 -22.33 18.99
C THR A 547 -27.66 -21.89 19.79
N GLY A 548 -27.46 -20.98 20.73
CA GLY A 548 -28.53 -20.46 21.58
C GLY A 548 -28.98 -21.41 22.69
N GLU A 549 -28.39 -22.60 22.81
CA GLU A 549 -28.61 -23.47 23.97
C GLU A 549 -27.83 -22.96 25.18
N SER A 550 -28.39 -23.21 26.37
CA SER A 550 -27.79 -22.84 27.64
C SER A 550 -27.65 -24.06 28.54
N ALA A 551 -26.48 -24.20 29.15
CA ALA A 551 -26.20 -25.16 30.19
C ALA A 551 -26.02 -24.43 31.52
N SER A 552 -26.67 -24.90 32.59
CA SER A 552 -26.57 -24.31 33.92
C SER A 552 -25.90 -25.27 34.89
N GLU A 553 -24.92 -24.77 35.64
CA GLU A 553 -24.37 -25.47 36.80
C GLU A 553 -24.79 -24.80 38.09
N CYS A 554 -24.84 -25.58 39.18
CA CYS A 554 -25.23 -25.11 40.49
C CYS A 554 -24.26 -25.63 41.56
N PHE A 555 -23.59 -24.72 42.26
CA PHE A 555 -22.65 -25.05 43.34
C PHE A 555 -23.16 -24.53 44.68
N CYS A 556 -23.17 -25.38 45.71
CA CYS A 556 -23.55 -24.98 47.06
C CYS A 556 -22.33 -24.43 47.82
N LEU A 557 -22.38 -23.15 48.19
CA LEU A 557 -21.29 -22.40 48.79
C LEU A 557 -21.68 -21.89 50.18
N ARG A 558 -20.66 -21.63 51.00
CA ARG A 558 -20.78 -21.02 52.32
C ARG A 558 -19.64 -20.02 52.53
N CYS A 559 -19.94 -18.89 53.15
CA CYS A 559 -18.93 -17.94 53.59
C CYS A 559 -18.65 -18.17 55.09
N PRO A 560 -17.47 -18.64 55.49
CA PRO A 560 -17.12 -18.82 56.90
C PRO A 560 -17.02 -17.47 57.63
N SER A 561 -17.29 -17.48 58.94
CA SER A 561 -17.09 -16.33 59.83
C SER A 561 -15.60 -16.00 60.03
N ALA A 562 -14.99 -15.27 59.09
CA ALA A 562 -13.62 -14.80 59.18
C ALA A 562 -13.57 -13.28 59.49
N GLY A 563 -13.76 -12.90 60.76
CA GLY A 563 -13.69 -11.50 61.20
C GLY A 563 -14.87 -10.63 60.74
N THR A 564 -14.76 -9.31 60.89
CA THR A 564 -15.82 -8.33 60.56
C THR A 564 -16.02 -8.24 59.05
N VAL A 565 -16.77 -9.18 58.48
CA VAL A 565 -17.17 -9.19 57.07
C VAL A 565 -18.43 -8.35 56.92
N GLU A 566 -18.29 -7.03 56.93
CA GLU A 566 -19.31 -6.13 56.37
C GLU A 566 -18.79 -5.65 55.01
N GLY A 567 -19.28 -6.26 53.92
CA GLY A 567 -18.88 -5.87 52.56
C GLY A 567 -18.99 -6.96 51.50
N GLY A 568 -18.49 -6.65 50.30
CA GLY A 568 -18.46 -7.57 49.16
C GLY A 568 -17.29 -8.55 49.24
N VAL A 569 -17.60 -9.84 49.34
CA VAL A 569 -16.64 -10.94 49.39
C VAL A 569 -16.38 -11.48 47.98
N ALA A 570 -15.12 -11.68 47.62
CA ALA A 570 -14.77 -12.31 46.35
C ALA A 570 -15.23 -13.77 46.32
N THR A 571 -15.84 -14.19 45.22
CA THR A 571 -16.33 -15.58 45.08
C THR A 571 -15.24 -16.50 44.52
N GLY A 572 -14.51 -16.04 43.49
CA GLY A 572 -13.45 -16.82 42.84
C GLY A 572 -13.47 -16.71 41.32
N HIS A 573 -13.01 -17.77 40.64
CA HIS A 573 -12.99 -17.91 39.19
C HIS A 573 -13.70 -19.19 38.75
N TYR A 574 -14.38 -19.12 37.62
CA TYR A 574 -15.01 -20.25 36.95
C TYR A 574 -14.32 -20.46 35.60
N THR A 575 -13.78 -21.65 35.39
CA THR A 575 -13.03 -21.99 34.17
C THR A 575 -13.81 -23.03 33.37
N VAL A 576 -14.04 -22.78 32.10
CA VAL A 576 -14.66 -23.73 31.17
C VAL A 576 -13.62 -24.15 30.14
N SER A 577 -13.37 -25.45 30.04
CA SER A 577 -12.56 -26.08 29.00
C SER A 577 -13.47 -26.56 27.89
N TRP A 578 -13.23 -26.15 26.65
CA TRP A 578 -14.13 -26.43 25.54
C TRP A 578 -13.37 -26.56 24.21
N LYS A 579 -14.02 -27.19 23.23
CA LYS A 579 -13.58 -27.17 21.83
C LYS A 579 -14.78 -27.22 20.90
N ARG A 580 -14.58 -26.83 19.65
CA ARG A 580 -15.60 -26.99 18.63
C ARG A 580 -15.88 -28.47 18.38
N ALA A 581 -17.14 -28.85 18.17
CA ALA A 581 -17.51 -30.26 17.96
C ALA A 581 -16.96 -30.83 16.63
N SER A 582 -16.74 -29.98 15.63
CA SER A 582 -16.10 -30.33 14.34
C SER A 582 -14.57 -30.37 14.41
N ALA A 583 -13.95 -29.94 15.52
CA ALA A 583 -12.51 -29.97 15.67
C ALA A 583 -11.99 -31.40 15.72
N ALA A 584 -10.86 -31.66 15.05
CA ALA A 584 -10.18 -32.94 15.10
C ALA A 584 -9.71 -33.28 16.52
N ASP A 585 -9.52 -34.57 16.80
CA ASP A 585 -9.20 -35.05 18.16
C ASP A 585 -7.82 -34.61 18.67
N ASP A 586 -6.91 -34.28 17.76
CA ASP A 586 -5.57 -33.77 18.04
C ASP A 586 -5.56 -32.29 18.43
N ILE A 587 -6.65 -31.55 18.19
CA ILE A 587 -6.76 -30.13 18.55
C ILE A 587 -7.05 -30.00 20.06
N PRO A 588 -6.22 -29.25 20.81
CA PRO A 588 -6.38 -29.11 22.25
C PRO A 588 -7.63 -28.29 22.60
N ALA A 589 -8.22 -28.60 23.76
CA ALA A 589 -9.29 -27.80 24.33
C ALA A 589 -8.77 -26.46 24.85
N ILE A 590 -9.61 -25.42 24.77
CA ILE A 590 -9.31 -24.06 25.19
C ILE A 590 -10.00 -23.80 26.52
N SER A 591 -9.26 -23.21 27.47
CA SER A 591 -9.81 -22.77 28.74
C SER A 591 -10.22 -21.30 28.69
N THR A 592 -11.48 -21.02 28.98
CA THR A 592 -12.00 -19.66 29.19
C THR A 592 -12.24 -19.43 30.68
N VAL A 593 -11.60 -18.40 31.23
CA VAL A 593 -11.68 -18.07 32.66
C VAL A 593 -12.62 -16.89 32.85
N ILE A 594 -13.62 -17.07 33.70
CA ILE A 594 -14.61 -16.06 34.09
C ILE A 594 -14.38 -15.66 35.54
N THR A 595 -14.14 -14.37 35.78
CA THR A 595 -14.08 -13.82 37.14
C THR A 595 -15.49 -13.69 37.69
N LEU A 596 -15.74 -14.33 38.84
CA LEU A 596 -17.06 -14.33 39.46
C LEU A 596 -17.32 -13.01 40.20
N PRO A 597 -18.58 -12.54 40.25
CA PRO A 597 -18.94 -11.33 40.97
C PRO A 597 -18.72 -11.48 42.48
N HIS A 598 -18.53 -10.34 43.15
CA HIS A 598 -18.52 -10.30 44.60
C HIS A 598 -19.94 -10.49 45.14
N VAL A 599 -20.07 -11.26 46.22
CA VAL A 599 -21.33 -11.40 46.96
C VAL A 599 -21.27 -10.54 48.22
N LEU A 600 -22.32 -9.76 48.49
CA LEU A 600 -22.43 -9.03 49.74
C LEU A 600 -22.75 -10.01 50.86
N VAL A 601 -21.93 -10.02 51.92
CA VAL A 601 -22.11 -10.93 53.05
C VAL A 601 -22.47 -10.13 54.31
N GLU A 602 -23.50 -10.58 55.02
CA GLU A 602 -23.97 -9.98 56.27
C GLU A 602 -23.98 -11.00 57.41
N ASN A 603 -23.84 -10.51 58.64
CA ASN A 603 -24.08 -11.32 59.83
C ASN A 603 -25.58 -11.40 60.12
N ILE A 604 -26.04 -12.60 60.48
CA ILE A 604 -27.42 -12.80 60.95
C ILE A 604 -27.43 -12.92 62.48
N PRO A 605 -28.34 -12.24 63.19
CA PRO A 605 -28.35 -12.31 64.66
C PRO A 605 -28.89 -13.65 65.19
N LEU A 606 -29.85 -14.25 64.49
CA LEU A 606 -30.47 -15.51 64.84
C LEU A 606 -30.65 -16.37 63.59
N HIS A 607 -30.08 -17.58 63.60
CA HIS A 607 -30.33 -18.57 62.57
C HIS A 607 -31.42 -19.54 63.03
N VAL A 608 -32.37 -19.85 62.15
CA VAL A 608 -33.48 -20.77 62.48
C VAL A 608 -33.50 -21.91 61.46
N ASN A 609 -33.30 -23.13 61.93
CA ASN A 609 -33.46 -24.34 61.14
C ASN A 609 -34.76 -25.06 61.54
N ALA A 610 -35.39 -25.78 60.61
CA ALA A 610 -36.61 -26.54 60.86
C ALA A 610 -36.43 -27.99 60.41
N ASP A 611 -36.52 -28.92 61.35
CA ASP A 611 -36.59 -30.35 61.07
C ASP A 611 -38.05 -30.77 60.99
N LEU A 612 -38.49 -31.14 59.79
CA LEU A 612 -39.82 -31.67 59.53
C LEU A 612 -39.75 -32.90 58.62
N PRO A 613 -40.71 -33.83 58.72
CA PRO A 613 -40.84 -34.94 57.80
C PRO A 613 -41.04 -34.48 56.34
N SER A 614 -40.67 -35.34 55.38
CA SER A 614 -40.75 -35.04 53.94
C SER A 614 -42.18 -34.90 53.41
N PHE A 615 -43.17 -35.48 54.09
CA PHE A 615 -44.59 -35.31 53.79
C PHE A 615 -45.43 -35.51 55.07
N GLY A 616 -46.63 -34.92 55.09
CA GLY A 616 -47.67 -35.21 56.08
C GLY A 616 -48.71 -36.20 55.54
N ARG A 617 -49.56 -36.70 56.43
CA ARG A 617 -50.78 -37.44 56.08
C ARG A 617 -51.97 -36.84 56.81
N VAL A 618 -53.11 -36.76 56.13
CA VAL A 618 -54.35 -36.27 56.74
C VAL A 618 -54.66 -37.08 57.99
N ARG A 619 -54.92 -36.36 59.10
CA ARG A 619 -55.27 -36.93 60.42
C ARG A 619 -54.16 -37.72 61.12
N GLU A 620 -52.90 -37.57 60.72
CA GLU A 620 -51.73 -38.13 61.42
C GLU A 620 -50.87 -37.02 62.05
N SER A 621 -50.16 -37.34 63.15
CA SER A 621 -49.28 -36.37 63.81
C SER A 621 -48.01 -36.12 62.99
N LEU A 622 -47.71 -34.84 62.75
CA LEU A 622 -46.54 -34.33 62.05
C LEU A 622 -45.67 -33.53 63.04
N PRO A 623 -44.67 -34.15 63.69
CA PRO A 623 -43.76 -33.44 64.58
C PRO A 623 -42.81 -32.53 63.78
N VAL A 624 -42.66 -31.29 64.21
CA VAL A 624 -41.77 -30.28 63.64
C VAL A 624 -40.90 -29.69 64.75
N ARG A 625 -39.58 -29.69 64.57
CA ARG A 625 -38.63 -29.07 65.50
C ARG A 625 -38.05 -27.83 64.87
N TYR A 626 -38.09 -26.72 65.58
CA TYR A 626 -37.37 -25.51 65.21
C TYR A 626 -36.14 -25.35 66.11
N HIS A 627 -34.99 -25.13 65.50
CA HIS A 627 -33.72 -24.90 66.17
C HIS A 627 -33.34 -23.44 66.01
N LEU A 628 -33.37 -22.68 67.10
CA LEU A 628 -33.06 -21.25 67.11
C LEU A 628 -31.66 -21.05 67.67
N GLN A 629 -30.70 -20.77 66.78
CA GLN A 629 -29.31 -20.58 67.15
C GLN A 629 -28.96 -19.09 67.23
N ASN A 630 -28.50 -18.64 68.40
CA ASN A 630 -27.97 -17.30 68.58
C ASN A 630 -26.55 -17.21 68.00
N LYS A 631 -26.40 -16.44 66.92
CA LYS A 631 -25.12 -16.25 66.22
C LYS A 631 -24.38 -14.99 66.68
N THR A 632 -24.92 -14.25 67.64
CA THR A 632 -24.28 -13.07 68.20
C THR A 632 -23.47 -13.39 69.46
N ASN A 633 -22.54 -12.49 69.79
CA ASN A 633 -21.79 -12.52 71.06
C ASN A 633 -22.61 -11.96 72.25
N LEU A 634 -23.90 -11.69 72.07
CA LEU A 634 -24.78 -11.10 73.07
C LEU A 634 -25.98 -12.01 73.35
N VAL A 635 -26.49 -11.98 74.58
CA VAL A 635 -27.75 -12.69 74.92
C VAL A 635 -28.89 -12.06 74.12
N GLN A 636 -29.67 -12.89 73.42
CA GLN A 636 -30.84 -12.45 72.67
C GLN A 636 -32.13 -12.68 73.46
N ASP A 637 -32.91 -11.61 73.65
CA ASP A 637 -34.28 -11.68 74.13
C ASP A 637 -35.20 -11.91 72.92
N VAL A 638 -35.75 -13.11 72.83
CA VAL A 638 -36.53 -13.57 71.67
C VAL A 638 -37.98 -13.74 72.08
N GLU A 639 -38.89 -13.09 71.34
CA GLU A 639 -40.32 -13.33 71.42
C GLU A 639 -40.76 -14.17 70.21
N ILE A 640 -41.35 -15.32 70.48
CA ILE A 640 -41.76 -16.29 69.47
C ILE A 640 -43.28 -16.41 69.55
N SER A 641 -43.94 -16.39 68.40
CA SER A 641 -45.36 -16.71 68.27
C SER A 641 -45.62 -17.57 67.05
N VAL A 642 -46.64 -18.43 67.12
CA VAL A 642 -47.06 -19.27 65.99
C VAL A 642 -48.46 -18.86 65.56
N GLU A 643 -48.57 -18.47 64.30
CA GLU A 643 -49.86 -18.18 63.68
C GLU A 643 -50.53 -19.48 63.18
N PRO A 644 -51.82 -19.68 63.48
CA PRO A 644 -52.55 -20.87 63.07
C PRO A 644 -52.71 -20.93 61.55
N SER A 645 -52.75 -22.14 61.00
CA SER A 645 -53.08 -22.40 59.59
C SER A 645 -54.42 -23.14 59.53
N GLU A 646 -55.29 -22.79 58.58
CA GLU A 646 -56.58 -23.48 58.40
C GLU A 646 -56.41 -24.97 58.03
N ALA A 647 -55.25 -25.33 57.47
CA ALA A 647 -54.92 -26.69 57.08
C ALA A 647 -54.38 -27.57 58.21
N PHE A 648 -54.04 -26.99 59.37
CA PHE A 648 -53.39 -27.71 60.46
C PHE A 648 -53.93 -27.30 61.82
N MET A 649 -54.29 -28.28 62.65
CA MET A 649 -54.28 -28.05 64.10
C MET A 649 -52.85 -28.21 64.61
N PHE A 650 -52.48 -27.54 65.71
CA PHE A 650 -51.16 -27.74 66.32
C PHE A 650 -51.21 -27.82 67.84
N SER A 651 -50.25 -28.55 68.39
CA SER A 651 -49.96 -28.65 69.82
C SER A 651 -48.55 -28.12 70.08
N GLY A 652 -48.44 -27.07 70.88
CA GLY A 652 -47.19 -26.41 71.26
C GLY A 652 -47.44 -25.04 71.90
N LEU A 653 -46.37 -24.34 72.29
CA LEU A 653 -46.47 -23.02 72.87
C LEU A 653 -46.87 -21.99 71.81
N LYS A 654 -48.09 -21.47 71.86
CA LYS A 654 -48.58 -20.48 70.87
C LYS A 654 -47.79 -19.17 70.90
N GLN A 655 -47.37 -18.72 72.08
CA GLN A 655 -46.51 -17.54 72.27
C GLN A 655 -45.60 -17.78 73.48
N ILE A 656 -44.32 -17.45 73.34
CA ILE A 656 -43.32 -17.55 74.40
C ILE A 656 -42.28 -16.45 74.27
N ARG A 657 -41.80 -15.96 75.40
CA ARG A 657 -40.62 -15.10 75.49
C ARG A 657 -39.52 -15.82 76.24
N LEU A 658 -38.34 -15.90 75.64
CA LEU A 658 -37.19 -16.62 76.20
C LEU A 658 -35.87 -15.89 75.89
N ARG A 659 -34.79 -16.32 76.54
CA ARG A 659 -33.44 -15.79 76.36
C ARG A 659 -32.54 -16.88 75.82
N ILE A 660 -31.87 -16.60 74.70
CA ILE A 660 -30.89 -17.52 74.09
C ILE A 660 -29.49 -16.96 74.33
N LEU A 661 -28.61 -17.74 74.98
CA LEU A 661 -27.25 -17.33 75.30
C LEU A 661 -26.38 -17.24 74.02
N PRO A 662 -25.31 -16.43 74.00
CA PRO A 662 -24.39 -16.32 72.87
C PRO A 662 -23.90 -17.69 72.37
N GLY A 663 -23.98 -17.94 71.07
CA GLY A 663 -23.52 -19.18 70.44
C GLY A 663 -24.35 -20.44 70.74
N THR A 664 -25.34 -20.36 71.63
CA THR A 664 -26.18 -21.50 72.00
C THR A 664 -27.40 -21.65 71.09
N GLU A 665 -27.96 -22.85 71.08
CA GLU A 665 -29.16 -23.22 70.33
C GLU A 665 -30.31 -23.55 71.29
N GLN A 666 -31.51 -23.07 70.95
CA GLN A 666 -32.75 -23.39 71.65
C GLN A 666 -33.68 -24.18 70.72
N GLU A 667 -34.00 -25.40 71.12
CA GLU A 667 -34.96 -26.26 70.41
C GLU A 667 -36.40 -25.96 70.82
N MET A 668 -37.31 -25.98 69.85
CA MET A 668 -38.76 -25.84 70.04
C MET A 668 -39.51 -26.93 69.26
N LEU A 669 -40.26 -27.77 69.97
CA LEU A 669 -41.03 -28.86 69.38
C LEU A 669 -42.52 -28.48 69.24
N TYR A 670 -43.05 -28.64 68.03
CA TYR A 670 -44.48 -28.49 67.71
C TYR A 670 -44.99 -29.76 67.05
N ASN A 671 -46.18 -30.21 67.45
CA ASN A 671 -46.87 -31.31 66.78
C ASN A 671 -48.01 -30.74 65.92
N PHE A 672 -47.86 -30.78 64.60
CA PHE A 672 -48.87 -30.38 63.64
C PHE A 672 -49.78 -31.55 63.28
N TYR A 673 -51.05 -31.27 63.00
CA TYR A 673 -52.07 -32.26 62.67
C TYR A 673 -52.80 -31.83 61.39
N PRO A 674 -52.44 -32.40 60.22
CA PRO A 674 -52.96 -31.98 58.94
C PRO A 674 -54.45 -32.35 58.77
N LEU A 675 -55.26 -31.37 58.36
CA LEU A 675 -56.71 -31.52 58.13
C LEU A 675 -57.06 -31.69 56.65
N MET A 676 -56.24 -31.14 55.75
CA MET A 676 -56.46 -31.12 54.30
C MET A 676 -55.32 -31.79 53.55
N ALA A 677 -55.62 -32.46 52.43
CA ALA A 677 -54.63 -33.07 51.54
C ALA A 677 -54.10 -32.07 50.49
N GLY A 678 -52.99 -32.40 49.83
CA GLY A 678 -52.33 -31.55 48.84
C GLY A 678 -51.18 -30.71 49.42
N TYR A 679 -50.69 -29.72 48.67
CA TYR A 679 -49.71 -28.77 49.18
C TYR A 679 -50.38 -27.78 50.13
N GLN A 680 -50.03 -27.85 51.42
CA GLN A 680 -50.65 -27.05 52.47
C GLN A 680 -49.63 -26.14 53.15
N GLN A 681 -50.06 -24.93 53.51
CA GLN A 681 -49.23 -23.95 54.23
C GLN A 681 -49.09 -24.35 55.70
N LEU A 682 -47.85 -24.44 56.17
CA LEU A 682 -47.52 -24.74 57.56
C LEU A 682 -47.92 -23.56 58.47
N PRO A 683 -48.28 -23.81 59.75
CA PRO A 683 -48.41 -22.76 60.76
C PRO A 683 -47.16 -21.86 60.80
N SER A 684 -47.35 -20.54 60.74
CA SER A 684 -46.25 -19.60 60.52
C SER A 684 -45.57 -19.20 61.83
N LEU A 685 -44.27 -19.53 61.94
CA LEU A 685 -43.43 -19.09 63.05
C LEU A 685 -43.06 -17.61 62.88
N HIS A 686 -43.33 -16.80 63.89
CA HIS A 686 -42.91 -15.41 64.00
C HIS A 686 -41.89 -15.29 65.12
N VAL A 687 -40.74 -14.69 64.81
CA VAL A 687 -39.65 -14.46 65.76
C VAL A 687 -39.33 -12.97 65.76
N ASN A 688 -39.47 -12.33 66.91
CA ASN A 688 -39.15 -10.92 67.11
C ASN A 688 -37.92 -10.81 68.04
N LEU A 689 -36.90 -10.10 67.55
CA LEU A 689 -35.67 -9.83 68.29
C LEU A 689 -35.69 -8.39 68.80
N LEU A 690 -35.81 -8.20 70.12
CA LEU A 690 -35.94 -6.87 70.70
C LEU A 690 -34.74 -5.95 70.44
N ARG A 691 -33.55 -6.53 70.25
CA ARG A 691 -32.29 -5.80 69.97
C ARG A 691 -32.04 -5.59 68.47
N PHE A 692 -32.71 -6.34 67.60
CA PHE A 692 -32.49 -6.33 66.15
C PHE A 692 -33.85 -6.20 65.44
N PRO A 693 -34.46 -5.01 65.43
CA PRO A 693 -35.76 -4.79 64.79
C PRO A 693 -35.74 -5.03 63.27
N ASN A 694 -34.56 -5.04 62.66
CA ASN A 694 -34.37 -5.33 61.23
C ASN A 694 -34.45 -6.83 60.91
N PHE A 695 -34.53 -7.72 61.90
CA PHE A 695 -34.79 -9.14 61.69
C PHE A 695 -36.28 -9.34 61.37
N THR A 696 -36.61 -9.37 60.08
CA THR A 696 -37.99 -9.43 59.60
C THR A 696 -38.49 -10.86 59.43
N HIS A 697 -39.82 -11.02 59.43
CA HIS A 697 -40.47 -12.29 59.09
C HIS A 697 -40.10 -12.78 57.68
N GLN A 698 -39.88 -11.85 56.75
CA GLN A 698 -39.45 -12.17 55.38
C GLN A 698 -38.08 -12.85 55.37
N LEU A 699 -37.15 -12.39 56.20
CA LEU A 699 -35.84 -13.02 56.36
C LEU A 699 -35.99 -14.42 56.97
N LEU A 700 -36.84 -14.58 57.99
CA LEU A 700 -37.09 -15.89 58.63
C LEU A 700 -37.66 -16.92 57.62
N ARG A 701 -38.60 -16.51 56.77
CA ARG A 701 -39.18 -17.37 55.72
C ARG A 701 -38.15 -17.93 54.73
N ARG A 702 -36.97 -17.31 54.60
CA ARG A 702 -35.89 -17.84 53.76
C ARG A 702 -35.29 -19.12 54.34
N PHE A 703 -35.23 -19.26 55.67
CA PHE A 703 -34.56 -20.40 56.32
C PHE A 703 -35.48 -21.59 56.59
N ILE A 704 -36.78 -21.37 56.79
CA ILE A 704 -37.75 -22.43 57.13
C ILE A 704 -38.73 -22.67 55.98
N PRO A 705 -39.18 -23.92 55.73
CA PRO A 705 -40.18 -24.19 54.70
C PRO A 705 -41.53 -23.57 55.10
N THR A 706 -42.26 -23.08 54.10
CA THR A 706 -43.58 -22.46 54.29
C THR A 706 -44.74 -23.42 54.02
N SER A 707 -44.50 -24.49 53.25
CA SER A 707 -45.51 -25.46 52.88
C SER A 707 -44.95 -26.89 52.90
N ILE A 708 -45.85 -27.86 53.02
CA ILE A 708 -45.55 -29.28 52.97
C ILE A 708 -46.63 -30.01 52.17
N PHE A 709 -46.27 -31.07 51.46
CA PHE A 709 -47.24 -31.94 50.81
C PHE A 709 -47.89 -32.88 51.82
N VAL A 710 -49.21 -32.88 51.89
CA VAL A 710 -50.02 -33.75 52.75
C VAL A 710 -50.73 -34.79 51.89
N LYS A 711 -50.37 -36.06 52.09
CA LYS A 711 -51.01 -37.20 51.42
C LYS A 711 -52.44 -37.39 51.95
N PRO A 712 -53.39 -37.74 51.08
CA PRO A 712 -54.73 -38.13 51.52
C PRO A 712 -54.64 -39.37 52.41
N GLN A 713 -55.64 -39.54 53.27
CA GLN A 713 -55.78 -40.77 54.03
C GLN A 713 -56.02 -41.92 53.03
N GLY A 714 -55.12 -42.90 52.99
CA GLY A 714 -55.30 -44.08 52.16
C GLY A 714 -56.60 -44.79 52.55
N ARG A 715 -57.34 -45.32 51.57
CA ARG A 715 -58.42 -46.25 51.88
C ARG A 715 -57.78 -47.44 52.60
N LEU A 716 -58.22 -47.73 53.82
CA LEU A 716 -58.04 -49.07 54.37
C LEU A 716 -58.62 -50.02 53.32
N ALA A 717 -57.82 -51.00 52.88
CA ALA A 717 -58.34 -52.03 52.00
C ALA A 717 -59.48 -52.73 52.75
N ASP A 718 -60.73 -52.44 52.38
CA ASP A 718 -61.81 -53.37 52.64
C ASP A 718 -61.46 -54.61 51.83
N ASP A 719 -61.12 -55.71 52.53
CA ASP A 719 -60.87 -57.05 51.99
C ASP A 719 -62.06 -57.61 51.17
N ALA A 720 -63.14 -56.84 51.00
CA ALA A 720 -64.31 -57.17 50.20
C ALA A 720 -64.28 -56.68 48.74
N SER A 721 -63.23 -55.97 48.28
CA SER A 721 -63.22 -55.34 46.95
C SER A 721 -62.34 -56.01 45.88
N ILE A 722 -61.75 -57.19 46.15
CA ILE A 722 -61.05 -58.01 45.15
C ILE A 722 -61.94 -59.18 44.72
N ALA A 723 -63.10 -58.87 44.13
CA ALA A 723 -63.95 -59.86 43.46
C ALA A 723 -64.80 -59.19 42.36
N ALA A 724 -64.18 -58.31 41.56
CA ALA A 724 -64.72 -57.82 40.29
C ALA A 724 -63.60 -57.16 39.47
N ALA A 725 -62.66 -57.98 39.00
CA ALA A 725 -61.76 -57.65 37.90
C ALA A 725 -61.44 -58.94 37.13
#